data_AF-A0A3B0X3T4-F1
#
_entry.id   AF-A0A3B0X3T4-F1
#
_cell.length_a   1.000
_cell.length_b   1.000
_cell.length_c   1.000
_cell.angle_alpha   90.00
_cell.angle_beta   90.00
_cell.angle_gamma   90.00
#
_symmetry.space_group_name_H-M   'P 1'
#
loop_
_entity.id
_entity.type
_entity.pdbx_description
1 polymer ?
#
loop_
_entity_poly.entity_id
_entity_poly.type
_entity_poly.pdbx_seq_one_letter_code
_entity_poly.pdbx_strand_id
1 'polypeptide(L)'
;MKPNNYNAKKHNPEKRGRVMRQALLSFSKKFSKQRLKKFSEKCIEVLALSAIVFFSSAAHAVQPQNLGIAKTPLFLGFSVQPNIFFVSDDSGSMDLEILTPAYWRWYHYDPDPIRDGNYTSRPPTETVNGRNPRPVITRFTGGTFQSAMFGLNDTDRGLYGSIYSNDDNVFRNSCSNQGSPWRGRTESCKNSQNHPLDVDWRARSSDLNRVFYNANILYEPWDGPCTPSGTPCANASFISARSNPYSTQNGFGILRNLSTDGDANNGPFIYEVWIDDSGYTGDNIRPRPSPSPRPERGTRFNETGYAASAFGSATDIPDAPNGEVDLWDSHMRLTVSSTSISVSLVAYNPQNTAAGGLNETNLGGVITLNSDSCYKVLGNESSVQAIRDQIIKNPSNAAIDIVATGIPGDPGAAAGPECRTIAETRQNIANWYQYYRRRAYSVKNAIAEVMDAQASFRFGLTVLNNIDPDVTYVDDEGRPIGGKGIFVPLPAIDEDLSQHNERIKQEYFSFVQPPRGTPLRSALTRAGEYYKKGISLSKEDYPSPIIYPCQKNFTILLTDGFWNSDSGFSVGDPDRDTKPNTVADVAYKYYISDLDSTIDNEVALDLPDEIDLLGKTGTTSPEGPTFQHMVTFTVAFGVEGNLVDRDGDGNPDADATGNAWTVPAKNGKWGNPTIGGTADNIDDLWHAAFNSGGVFASASTPREVSDRLIKAIAAFSSRLGSAAAVALNSGTLNANSRLYQARFDSTGWSGNLFSVPIQDGFVDLVPPEGDDSPPECDGFAIGELCNPEWNAALELANRDYTTRKIFTMNTDDFSLAAFAWDTLGSAQQDALRVNPDAPPVAVPVLEPIDR
;
A
#
# COMPACT_ATOMS: atom_id res chain seq x y z
N MET A 1 35.14 -70.66 52.15
CA MET A 1 35.75 -71.98 51.90
C MET A 1 34.79 -72.82 51.07
N LYS A 2 35.27 -73.40 49.95
CA LYS A 2 34.64 -74.49 49.16
C LYS A 2 34.39 -75.74 50.06
N PRO A 3 33.58 -76.79 49.71
CA PRO A 3 33.52 -77.42 48.38
C PRO A 3 32.24 -78.18 47.95
N ASN A 4 32.38 -78.75 46.75
CA ASN A 4 31.56 -79.68 45.96
C ASN A 4 30.78 -80.79 46.70
N ASN A 5 29.73 -81.28 46.03
CA ASN A 5 29.31 -82.68 46.10
C ASN A 5 28.89 -83.23 44.72
N TYR A 6 29.26 -84.48 44.48
CA TYR A 6 28.91 -85.33 43.33
C TYR A 6 27.94 -86.41 43.81
N ASN A 7 26.89 -86.74 43.05
CA ASN A 7 26.41 -88.13 42.93
C ASN A 7 25.39 -88.33 41.80
N ALA A 8 25.44 -89.53 41.22
CA ALA A 8 24.80 -89.97 39.99
C ALA A 8 23.45 -90.70 40.19
N LYS A 9 22.62 -90.81 39.13
CA LYS A 9 21.97 -92.08 38.70
C LYS A 9 21.20 -92.01 37.36
N LYS A 10 21.47 -93.04 36.54
CA LYS A 10 20.61 -93.86 35.63
C LYS A 10 20.23 -93.40 34.20
N HIS A 11 20.39 -94.40 33.30
CA HIS A 11 20.19 -94.47 31.85
C HIS A 11 18.73 -94.36 31.36
N ASN A 12 18.55 -93.86 30.12
CA ASN A 12 17.61 -94.45 29.14
C ASN A 12 18.02 -94.11 27.68
N PRO A 13 17.81 -94.99 26.68
CA PRO A 13 18.41 -94.93 25.35
C PRO A 13 17.51 -94.20 24.35
N GLU A 14 17.80 -92.92 24.10
CA GLU A 14 17.13 -92.12 23.04
C GLU A 14 18.11 -91.15 22.35
N LYS A 15 19.40 -91.47 22.31
CA LYS A 15 20.45 -90.61 21.75
C LYS A 15 21.13 -91.25 20.55
N ARG A 16 20.40 -91.41 19.46
CA ARG A 16 20.95 -91.38 18.07
C ARG A 16 19.89 -91.16 16.99
N GLY A 17 18.59 -91.29 17.29
CA GLY A 17 17.48 -90.86 16.41
C GLY A 17 16.99 -89.42 16.60
N ARG A 18 17.46 -88.70 17.63
CA ARG A 18 16.93 -87.36 18.00
C ARG A 18 17.75 -86.17 17.47
N VAL A 19 19.04 -86.35 17.20
CA VAL A 19 19.93 -85.27 16.75
C VAL A 19 19.82 -85.02 15.24
N MET A 20 19.53 -86.06 14.44
CA MET A 20 19.24 -85.89 13.01
C MET A 20 17.81 -85.39 12.75
N ARG A 21 16.83 -85.70 13.64
CA ARG A 21 15.47 -85.13 13.60
C ARG A 21 15.42 -83.66 14.05
N GLN A 22 16.21 -83.23 15.03
CA GLN A 22 16.22 -81.83 15.50
C GLN A 22 16.98 -80.86 14.55
N ALA A 23 17.99 -81.33 13.80
CA ALA A 23 18.63 -80.52 12.78
C ALA A 23 17.72 -80.30 11.54
N LEU A 24 17.00 -81.35 11.10
CA LEU A 24 16.02 -81.25 9.99
C LEU A 24 14.76 -80.43 10.36
N LEU A 25 14.29 -80.51 11.61
CA LEU A 25 13.14 -79.71 12.08
C LEU A 25 13.47 -78.23 12.33
N SER A 26 14.73 -77.89 12.64
CA SER A 26 15.19 -76.51 12.82
C SER A 26 15.40 -75.80 11.47
N PHE A 27 15.97 -76.49 10.48
CA PHE A 27 16.17 -75.95 9.12
C PHE A 27 14.86 -75.81 8.35
N SER A 28 13.91 -76.75 8.51
CA SER A 28 12.57 -76.68 7.92
C SER A 28 11.71 -75.54 8.49
N LYS A 29 11.79 -75.27 9.80
CA LYS A 29 10.99 -74.22 10.45
C LYS A 29 11.48 -72.78 10.18
N LYS A 30 12.78 -72.56 9.94
CA LYS A 30 13.31 -71.23 9.54
C LYS A 30 13.07 -70.91 8.07
N PHE A 31 13.20 -71.88 7.16
CA PHE A 31 12.87 -71.68 5.73
C PHE A 31 11.36 -71.54 5.46
N SER A 32 10.51 -72.23 6.24
CA SER A 32 9.05 -72.14 6.16
C SER A 32 8.50 -70.79 6.65
N LYS A 33 9.00 -70.25 7.78
CA LYS A 33 8.49 -68.97 8.31
C LYS A 33 8.83 -67.74 7.47
N GLN A 34 10.00 -67.68 6.82
CA GLN A 34 10.34 -66.56 5.94
C GLN A 34 9.63 -66.60 4.59
N ARG A 35 9.31 -67.80 4.05
CA ARG A 35 8.45 -67.93 2.87
C ARG A 35 6.97 -67.70 3.18
N LEU A 36 6.47 -68.13 4.33
CA LEU A 36 5.07 -67.86 4.74
C LEU A 36 4.82 -66.38 5.06
N LYS A 37 5.80 -65.62 5.58
CA LYS A 37 5.64 -64.18 5.80
C LYS A 37 5.65 -63.38 4.49
N LYS A 38 6.58 -63.69 3.57
CA LYS A 38 6.61 -63.06 2.22
C LYS A 38 5.47 -63.51 1.29
N PHE A 39 4.92 -64.72 1.47
CA PHE A 39 3.73 -65.18 0.74
C PHE A 39 2.43 -64.62 1.35
N SER A 40 2.38 -64.44 2.68
CA SER A 40 1.26 -63.78 3.37
C SER A 40 1.17 -62.28 3.06
N GLU A 41 2.30 -61.57 2.97
CA GLU A 41 2.32 -60.15 2.60
C GLU A 41 1.90 -59.96 1.13
N LYS A 42 2.41 -60.79 0.21
CA LYS A 42 1.95 -60.79 -1.19
C LYS A 42 0.52 -61.29 -1.39
N CYS A 43 0.03 -62.25 -0.60
CA CYS A 43 -1.38 -62.66 -0.69
C CYS A 43 -2.33 -61.62 -0.10
N ILE A 44 -1.92 -60.82 0.89
CA ILE A 44 -2.73 -59.73 1.43
C ILE A 44 -2.72 -58.53 0.47
N GLU A 45 -1.60 -58.21 -0.19
CA GLU A 45 -1.57 -57.21 -1.27
C GLU A 45 -2.38 -57.66 -2.48
N VAL A 46 -2.27 -58.93 -2.91
CA VAL A 46 -3.04 -59.47 -4.04
C VAL A 46 -4.52 -59.63 -3.69
N LEU A 47 -4.90 -59.96 -2.44
CA LEU A 47 -6.31 -60.00 -2.00
C LEU A 47 -6.91 -58.60 -1.80
N ALA A 48 -6.11 -57.60 -1.41
CA ALA A 48 -6.55 -56.21 -1.34
C ALA A 48 -6.73 -55.62 -2.75
N LEU A 49 -5.80 -55.89 -3.68
CA LEU A 49 -5.94 -55.49 -5.08
C LEU A 49 -7.09 -56.25 -5.78
N SER A 50 -7.27 -57.55 -5.51
CA SER A 50 -8.37 -58.31 -6.11
C SER A 50 -9.73 -58.04 -5.46
N ALA A 51 -9.81 -57.56 -4.21
CA ALA A 51 -11.06 -57.03 -3.66
C ALA A 51 -11.45 -55.68 -4.28
N ILE A 52 -10.47 -54.82 -4.62
CA ILE A 52 -10.70 -53.56 -5.35
C ILE A 52 -11.12 -53.84 -6.81
N VAL A 53 -10.60 -54.91 -7.43
CA VAL A 53 -10.98 -55.35 -8.79
C VAL A 53 -12.28 -56.18 -8.82
N PHE A 54 -12.63 -56.92 -7.77
CA PHE A 54 -13.89 -57.69 -7.71
C PHE A 54 -15.12 -56.84 -7.37
N PHE A 55 -14.97 -55.68 -6.71
CA PHE A 55 -16.09 -54.74 -6.54
C PHE A 55 -16.36 -53.87 -7.78
N SER A 56 -15.56 -54.00 -8.85
CA SER A 56 -15.68 -53.21 -10.09
C SER A 56 -16.11 -54.01 -11.33
N SER A 57 -16.38 -55.32 -11.23
CA SER A 57 -16.76 -56.15 -12.39
C SER A 57 -18.15 -56.83 -12.27
N ALA A 58 -19.18 -56.05 -11.92
CA ALA A 58 -20.57 -56.42 -12.20
C ALA A 58 -21.17 -55.41 -13.20
N ALA A 59 -20.65 -55.41 -14.42
CA ALA A 59 -21.31 -54.74 -15.53
C ALA A 59 -22.52 -55.59 -15.98
N HIS A 60 -23.74 -55.08 -15.76
CA HIS A 60 -24.85 -55.31 -16.68
C HIS A 60 -25.39 -53.95 -17.12
N ALA A 61 -24.91 -53.55 -18.30
CA ALA A 61 -25.53 -52.67 -19.29
C ALA A 61 -26.35 -51.46 -18.78
N VAL A 62 -25.72 -50.27 -18.65
CA VAL A 62 -26.39 -48.98 -18.87
C VAL A 62 -25.39 -47.97 -19.46
N GLN A 63 -25.86 -47.22 -20.45
CA GLN A 63 -25.35 -46.04 -21.20
C GLN A 63 -24.12 -45.26 -20.66
N PRO A 64 -23.35 -44.57 -21.53
CA PRO A 64 -22.19 -43.76 -21.12
C PRO A 64 -22.56 -42.76 -20.04
N GLN A 65 -21.98 -42.96 -18.85
CA GLN A 65 -22.15 -42.05 -17.73
C GLN A 65 -21.18 -40.88 -17.92
N ASN A 66 -21.75 -39.69 -18.07
CA ASN A 66 -21.02 -38.43 -18.11
C ASN A 66 -20.19 -38.30 -16.81
N LEU A 67 -18.86 -38.36 -16.91
CA LEU A 67 -17.95 -38.01 -15.82
C LEU A 67 -18.18 -36.54 -15.52
N GLY A 68 -19.06 -36.27 -14.57
CA GLY A 68 -19.42 -34.93 -14.17
C GLY A 68 -18.17 -34.15 -13.80
N ILE A 69 -17.84 -33.15 -14.62
CA ILE A 69 -16.92 -32.07 -14.25
C ILE A 69 -17.35 -31.58 -12.86
N ALA A 70 -16.41 -31.54 -11.93
CA ALA A 70 -16.66 -31.06 -10.57
C ALA A 70 -17.31 -29.67 -10.65
N LYS A 71 -18.55 -29.54 -10.18
CA LYS A 71 -19.33 -28.30 -10.22
C LYS A 71 -19.04 -27.36 -9.04
N THR A 72 -18.03 -27.69 -8.24
CA THR A 72 -17.57 -26.92 -7.08
C THR A 72 -16.05 -26.88 -7.11
N PRO A 73 -15.41 -25.70 -7.07
CA PRO A 73 -13.96 -25.60 -6.95
C PRO A 73 -13.51 -26.29 -5.65
N LEU A 74 -12.51 -27.17 -5.74
CA LEU A 74 -11.83 -27.68 -4.55
C LEU A 74 -10.84 -26.61 -4.11
N PHE A 75 -11.26 -25.73 -3.19
CA PHE A 75 -10.34 -24.80 -2.53
C PHE A 75 -9.44 -25.58 -1.57
N LEU A 76 -8.28 -26.00 -2.03
CA LEU A 76 -7.17 -26.29 -1.12
C LEU A 76 -6.56 -24.95 -0.76
N GLY A 77 -6.81 -24.47 0.47
CA GLY A 77 -6.07 -23.32 1.00
C GLY A 77 -4.57 -23.60 0.96
N PHE A 78 -3.76 -22.54 0.82
CA PHE A 78 -2.30 -22.64 0.82
C PHE A 78 -1.79 -23.47 1.98
N SER A 79 -0.80 -24.32 1.73
CA SER A 79 -0.15 -25.08 2.80
C SER A 79 0.86 -24.24 3.61
N VAL A 80 1.29 -23.07 3.11
CA VAL A 80 2.32 -22.22 3.75
C VAL A 80 1.89 -20.75 3.75
N GLN A 81 1.90 -20.13 4.93
CA GLN A 81 1.58 -18.71 5.12
C GLN A 81 2.76 -17.80 4.67
N PRO A 82 2.51 -16.70 3.95
CA PRO A 82 3.55 -15.77 3.57
C PRO A 82 4.05 -14.95 4.78
N ASN A 83 5.28 -14.47 4.69
CA ASN A 83 5.86 -13.52 5.65
C ASN A 83 5.65 -12.09 5.13
N ILE A 84 5.09 -11.20 5.95
CA ILE A 84 4.92 -9.77 5.66
C ILE A 84 5.62 -8.96 6.75
N PHE A 85 6.65 -8.21 6.37
CA PHE A 85 7.42 -7.40 7.30
C PHE A 85 7.19 -5.91 7.03
N PHE A 86 6.55 -5.23 7.98
CA PHE A 86 6.35 -3.79 7.92
C PHE A 86 7.62 -3.06 8.35
N VAL A 87 8.05 -2.11 7.53
CA VAL A 87 9.12 -1.15 7.84
C VAL A 87 8.49 0.23 7.85
N SER A 88 8.18 0.73 9.04
CA SER A 88 7.48 2.00 9.23
C SER A 88 8.43 3.18 9.40
N ASP A 89 8.07 4.31 8.83
CA ASP A 89 8.72 5.60 9.05
C ASP A 89 8.53 6.14 10.48
N ASP A 90 9.64 6.22 11.21
CA ASP A 90 9.74 6.82 12.55
C ASP A 90 10.47 8.17 12.52
N SER A 91 10.61 8.79 11.35
CA SER A 91 11.17 10.13 11.24
C SER A 91 10.29 11.15 11.94
N GLY A 92 10.88 12.27 12.35
CA GLY A 92 10.15 13.35 13.01
C GLY A 92 9.08 13.96 12.11
N SER A 93 9.23 13.91 10.78
CA SER A 93 8.24 14.45 9.85
C SER A 93 6.91 13.70 9.90
N MET A 94 6.91 12.46 10.39
CA MET A 94 5.69 11.69 10.60
C MET A 94 4.81 12.21 11.75
N ASP A 95 5.35 13.01 12.69
CA ASP A 95 4.56 13.66 13.75
C ASP A 95 3.83 14.94 13.28
N LEU A 96 4.10 15.39 12.05
CA LEU A 96 3.58 16.65 11.55
C LEU A 96 2.08 16.60 11.20
N GLU A 97 1.44 17.75 11.32
CA GLU A 97 0.00 17.98 11.03
C GLU A 97 -0.22 18.71 9.70
N ILE A 98 0.88 18.94 8.96
CA ILE A 98 0.84 19.56 7.64
C ILE A 98 1.63 18.73 6.66
N LEU A 99 1.00 18.32 5.56
CA LEU A 99 1.61 17.61 4.44
C LEU A 99 1.02 18.15 3.14
N THR A 100 1.88 18.65 2.27
CA THR A 100 1.45 19.48 1.13
C THR A 100 2.02 18.93 -0.17
N PRO A 101 1.22 18.86 -1.24
CA PRO A 101 1.71 18.55 -2.57
C PRO A 101 2.49 19.75 -3.13
N ALA A 102 2.90 19.70 -4.40
CA ALA A 102 3.56 20.82 -5.05
C ALA A 102 2.61 22.03 -5.17
N TYR A 103 2.93 23.16 -4.54
CA TYR A 103 2.09 24.36 -4.54
C TYR A 103 2.83 25.64 -4.91
N TRP A 104 2.10 26.66 -5.37
CA TRP A 104 2.61 28.03 -5.51
C TRP A 104 2.78 28.71 -4.15
N ARG A 105 3.87 29.44 -3.97
CA ARG A 105 4.17 30.09 -2.68
C ARG A 105 3.21 31.25 -2.38
N TRP A 106 2.97 31.53 -1.09
CA TRP A 106 2.04 32.56 -0.59
C TRP A 106 2.18 33.94 -1.26
N TYR A 107 3.38 34.41 -1.61
CA TYR A 107 3.56 35.71 -2.26
C TYR A 107 3.13 35.74 -3.76
N HIS A 108 2.78 34.60 -4.35
CA HIS A 108 2.07 34.55 -5.64
C HIS A 108 0.58 34.86 -5.45
N TYR A 109 0.10 34.71 -4.22
CA TYR A 109 -1.29 34.80 -3.80
C TYR A 109 -1.61 36.07 -2.97
N ASP A 110 -0.63 36.63 -2.25
CA ASP A 110 -0.79 37.88 -1.50
C ASP A 110 0.41 38.82 -1.77
N PRO A 111 0.20 40.01 -2.37
CA PRO A 111 1.27 40.97 -2.66
C PRO A 111 1.80 41.73 -1.43
N ASP A 112 1.12 41.65 -0.28
CA ASP A 112 1.55 42.18 1.03
C ASP A 112 1.24 41.14 2.14
N PRO A 113 1.97 40.00 2.15
CA PRO A 113 1.66 38.88 3.04
C PRO A 113 1.99 39.14 4.51
N ILE A 114 2.79 40.18 4.80
CA ILE A 114 3.18 40.60 6.14
C ILE A 114 2.36 41.79 6.65
N ARG A 115 1.54 42.38 5.77
CA ARG A 115 0.64 43.51 6.06
C ARG A 115 1.39 44.73 6.56
N ASP A 116 2.61 44.93 6.06
CA ASP A 116 3.49 46.05 6.43
C ASP A 116 3.32 47.26 5.50
N GLY A 117 2.45 47.14 4.49
CA GLY A 117 2.20 48.17 3.49
C GLY A 117 3.11 48.10 2.25
N ASN A 118 4.03 47.12 2.17
CA ASN A 118 4.90 46.93 1.01
C ASN A 118 4.27 46.02 -0.05
N TYR A 119 3.39 46.61 -0.86
CA TYR A 119 2.76 45.91 -1.99
C TYR A 119 3.75 45.76 -3.15
N THR A 120 4.27 44.55 -3.37
CA THR A 120 5.12 44.28 -4.53
C THR A 120 4.38 43.44 -5.56
N SER A 121 4.33 43.92 -6.82
CA SER A 121 3.79 43.13 -7.91
C SER A 121 4.78 42.08 -8.43
N ARG A 122 6.00 41.98 -7.86
CA ARG A 122 7.11 41.20 -8.40
C ARG A 122 7.57 40.14 -7.37
N PRO A 123 7.79 38.87 -7.76
CA PRO A 123 8.24 37.85 -6.83
C PRO A 123 9.57 38.27 -6.17
N PRO A 124 9.76 37.97 -4.87
CA PRO A 124 11.04 38.14 -4.19
C PRO A 124 12.15 37.50 -5.00
N THR A 125 13.30 38.15 -5.06
CA THR A 125 14.47 37.60 -5.74
C THR A 125 15.35 36.86 -4.74
N GLU A 126 15.72 35.62 -5.04
CA GLU A 126 16.63 34.84 -4.20
C GLU A 126 18.00 34.70 -4.88
N THR A 127 19.06 34.79 -4.08
CA THR A 127 20.42 34.46 -4.50
C THR A 127 20.56 32.94 -4.51
N VAL A 128 20.46 32.32 -5.68
CA VAL A 128 20.70 30.88 -5.83
C VAL A 128 22.18 30.65 -6.13
N ASN A 129 22.87 29.88 -5.29
CA ASN A 129 24.28 29.48 -5.47
C ASN A 129 25.24 30.65 -5.74
N GLY A 130 25.08 31.76 -5.01
CA GLY A 130 25.94 32.95 -5.14
C GLY A 130 25.81 33.70 -6.48
N ARG A 131 24.82 33.40 -7.32
CA ARG A 131 24.53 34.14 -8.56
C ARG A 131 23.50 35.25 -8.33
N ASN A 132 23.46 36.21 -9.27
CA ASN A 132 22.52 37.34 -9.28
C ASN A 132 21.10 36.93 -8.89
N PRO A 133 20.38 37.76 -8.11
CA PRO A 133 19.05 37.45 -7.61
C PRO A 133 18.09 37.10 -8.75
N ARG A 134 17.53 35.88 -8.74
CA ARG A 134 16.53 35.45 -9.73
C ARG A 134 15.14 35.45 -9.09
N PRO A 135 14.07 35.85 -9.83
CA PRO A 135 12.71 35.71 -9.35
C PRO A 135 12.40 34.24 -9.11
N VAL A 136 11.86 33.91 -7.94
CA VAL A 136 11.44 32.53 -7.64
C VAL A 136 10.06 32.28 -8.23
N ILE A 137 10.02 31.44 -9.25
CA ILE A 137 8.81 31.09 -10.02
C ILE A 137 8.53 29.59 -9.98
N THR A 138 9.04 28.90 -8.97
CA THR A 138 8.88 27.45 -8.82
C THR A 138 7.85 27.16 -7.73
N ARG A 139 7.12 26.05 -7.90
CA ARG A 139 6.35 25.46 -6.82
C ARG A 139 7.27 24.99 -5.69
N PHE A 140 6.74 24.96 -4.47
CA PHE A 140 7.41 24.34 -3.33
C PHE A 140 7.00 22.87 -3.26
N THR A 141 7.96 21.97 -3.07
CA THR A 141 7.76 20.51 -3.17
C THR A 141 8.27 19.76 -1.94
N GLY A 142 8.54 20.45 -0.82
CA GLY A 142 9.19 19.85 0.35
C GLY A 142 8.26 19.21 1.39
N GLY A 143 6.98 19.02 1.06
CA GLY A 143 5.99 18.46 1.99
C GLY A 143 5.86 19.24 3.32
N THR A 144 6.17 20.53 3.31
CA THR A 144 5.92 21.50 4.40
C THR A 144 5.07 22.64 3.89
N PHE A 145 4.36 23.29 4.81
CA PHE A 145 3.77 24.58 4.52
C PHE A 145 4.77 25.70 4.77
N GLN A 146 5.11 26.41 3.71
CA GLN A 146 5.93 27.61 3.73
C GLN A 146 5.02 28.82 3.58
N SER A 147 5.10 29.72 4.54
CA SER A 147 4.33 30.97 4.58
C SER A 147 5.20 32.13 5.09
N ALA A 148 4.63 33.32 5.23
CA ALA A 148 5.32 34.46 5.84
C ALA A 148 5.72 34.16 7.30
N MET A 149 6.84 34.71 7.78
CA MET A 149 7.22 34.59 9.19
C MET A 149 6.51 35.63 10.05
N PHE A 150 5.98 35.21 11.19
CA PHE A 150 5.27 36.08 12.15
C PHE A 150 5.98 36.22 13.50
N GLY A 151 7.24 35.78 13.59
CA GLY A 151 7.99 35.67 14.86
C GLY A 151 9.27 36.51 14.98
N LEU A 152 9.62 37.38 14.01
CA LEU A 152 10.86 38.19 13.97
C LEU A 152 10.65 39.52 13.23
N ASN A 153 11.69 40.11 12.60
CA ASN A 153 11.67 41.37 11.84
C ASN A 153 10.84 41.32 10.52
N ASP A 154 9.90 40.37 10.38
CA ASP A 154 8.97 40.23 9.26
C ASP A 154 9.59 40.11 7.84
N THR A 155 10.90 39.85 7.70
CA THR A 155 11.58 39.77 6.38
C THR A 155 11.89 38.35 5.87
N ASP A 156 11.62 37.29 6.65
CA ASP A 156 12.07 35.92 6.37
C ASP A 156 10.91 34.92 6.09
N ARG A 157 11.24 33.67 5.74
CA ARG A 157 10.29 32.59 5.34
C ARG A 157 10.01 31.61 6.47
N GLY A 158 8.74 31.42 6.82
CA GLY A 158 8.30 30.52 7.89
C GLY A 158 8.06 29.13 7.34
N LEU A 159 8.60 28.11 8.01
CA LEU A 159 8.29 26.72 7.71
C LEU A 159 7.45 26.17 8.84
N TYR A 160 6.23 25.77 8.53
CA TYR A 160 5.24 25.27 9.48
C TYR A 160 4.99 23.79 9.21
N GLY A 161 4.99 23.01 10.30
CA GLY A 161 4.76 21.57 10.28
C GLY A 161 3.62 21.13 11.19
N SER A 162 3.24 21.95 12.16
CA SER A 162 2.08 21.71 13.02
C SER A 162 1.09 22.86 12.90
N ILE A 163 -0.19 22.56 13.00
CA ILE A 163 -1.22 23.58 13.12
C ILE A 163 -1.36 23.96 14.59
N TYR A 164 -1.47 22.95 15.45
CA TYR A 164 -1.78 23.07 16.87
C TYR A 164 -0.53 23.01 17.75
N SER A 165 -0.53 23.80 18.81
CA SER A 165 0.46 23.83 19.87
C SER A 165 0.14 22.79 20.94
N ASN A 166 0.62 21.57 20.76
CA ASN A 166 0.53 20.54 21.79
C ASN A 166 1.91 20.25 22.37
N ASP A 167 2.00 20.10 23.69
CA ASP A 167 3.27 19.85 24.40
C ASP A 167 3.88 18.48 24.05
N ASP A 168 3.12 17.59 23.42
CA ASP A 168 3.58 16.29 22.93
C ASP A 168 4.02 16.30 21.46
N ASN A 169 4.11 17.46 20.80
CA ASN A 169 4.69 17.58 19.47
C ASN A 169 6.21 17.31 19.51
N VAL A 170 6.72 16.58 18.53
CA VAL A 170 8.14 16.18 18.44
C VAL A 170 9.07 17.37 18.23
N PHE A 171 8.65 18.31 17.38
CA PHE A 171 9.41 19.53 17.11
C PHE A 171 9.00 20.67 18.02
N ARG A 172 9.94 21.61 18.24
CA ARG A 172 9.68 22.77 19.09
C ARG A 172 8.53 23.59 18.53
N ASN A 173 7.59 23.90 19.40
CA ASN A 173 6.47 24.76 19.08
C ASN A 173 6.89 26.25 19.08
N SER A 174 7.66 26.68 18.07
CA SER A 174 8.07 28.09 17.87
C SER A 174 7.39 28.74 16.65
N CYS A 175 7.42 30.07 16.63
CA CYS A 175 6.93 30.91 15.53
C CYS A 175 8.03 31.39 14.58
N SER A 176 9.26 30.92 14.78
CA SER A 176 10.41 31.28 13.96
C SER A 176 11.44 30.15 13.86
N ASN A 177 12.21 30.17 12.76
CA ASN A 177 13.31 29.23 12.49
C ASN A 177 14.60 29.53 13.32
N GLN A 178 14.53 30.35 14.38
CA GLN A 178 15.75 30.73 15.12
C GLN A 178 16.30 29.54 15.91
N GLY A 179 17.52 29.11 15.56
CA GLY A 179 18.29 28.09 16.29
C GLY A 179 17.95 26.64 15.95
N SER A 180 17.09 26.40 14.95
CA SER A 180 16.83 25.06 14.42
C SER A 180 16.20 25.15 13.03
N PRO A 181 16.65 24.35 12.04
CA PRO A 181 16.03 24.28 10.72
C PRO A 181 14.62 23.62 10.74
N TRP A 182 13.98 23.49 11.91
CA TRP A 182 12.86 22.60 12.15
C TRP A 182 11.54 23.35 12.24
N ARG A 183 10.52 22.69 11.69
CA ARG A 183 9.21 23.21 11.30
C ARG A 183 8.44 23.72 12.54
N GLY A 184 8.00 24.98 12.52
CA GLY A 184 7.23 25.61 13.59
C GLY A 184 5.76 25.20 13.60
N ARG A 185 4.98 25.80 14.50
CA ARG A 185 3.52 25.66 14.55
C ARG A 185 2.84 26.91 14.03
N THR A 186 1.61 26.81 13.52
CA THR A 186 0.85 28.02 13.17
C THR A 186 0.19 28.65 14.38
N GLU A 187 -0.43 27.86 15.26
CA GLU A 187 -1.13 28.36 16.45
C GLU A 187 -0.22 29.23 17.34
N SER A 188 -0.79 30.31 17.87
CA SER A 188 -0.07 31.31 18.69
C SER A 188 1.06 32.04 17.96
N CYS A 189 1.16 31.91 16.64
CA CYS A 189 2.06 32.72 15.83
C CYS A 189 1.25 33.85 15.23
N LYS A 190 1.28 35.02 15.87
CA LYS A 190 0.64 36.22 15.33
C LYS A 190 1.55 37.41 15.57
N ASN A 191 1.58 38.32 14.60
CA ASN A 191 2.13 39.65 14.85
C ASN A 191 1.03 40.54 15.45
N SER A 192 1.29 41.85 15.57
CA SER A 192 0.31 42.78 16.16
C SER A 192 -1.02 42.88 15.41
N GLN A 193 -1.13 42.29 14.21
CA GLN A 193 -2.26 42.47 13.32
C GLN A 193 -2.81 41.16 12.70
N ASN A 194 -2.00 40.11 12.51
CA ASN A 194 -2.43 38.92 11.74
C ASN A 194 -1.77 37.61 12.20
N HIS A 195 -2.46 36.50 11.92
CA HIS A 195 -1.99 35.12 12.03
C HIS A 195 -1.58 34.54 10.65
N PRO A 196 -0.64 33.58 10.53
CA PRO A 196 -0.27 32.95 9.26
C PRO A 196 -1.46 32.46 8.46
N LEU A 197 -2.43 31.83 9.14
CA LEU A 197 -3.63 31.31 8.50
C LEU A 197 -4.68 32.38 8.15
N ASP A 198 -4.54 33.63 8.60
CA ASP A 198 -5.40 34.74 8.17
C ASP A 198 -4.97 35.29 6.80
N VAL A 199 -3.69 35.10 6.45
CA VAL A 199 -3.10 35.58 5.19
C VAL A 199 -2.78 34.44 4.22
N ASP A 200 -3.06 33.20 4.61
CA ASP A 200 -2.67 32.01 3.87
C ASP A 200 -3.61 30.84 4.17
N TRP A 201 -4.55 30.63 3.26
CA TRP A 201 -5.63 29.66 3.33
C TRP A 201 -5.16 28.19 3.26
N ARG A 202 -4.00 27.94 2.66
CA ARG A 202 -3.61 26.61 2.14
C ARG A 202 -3.50 25.53 3.22
N ALA A 203 -3.24 25.89 4.48
CA ALA A 203 -3.13 24.90 5.56
C ALA A 203 -4.50 24.39 6.07
N ARG A 204 -5.61 25.08 5.75
CA ARG A 204 -7.00 24.70 6.12
C ARG A 204 -7.78 24.02 4.98
N SER A 205 -7.16 23.80 3.84
CA SER A 205 -7.72 23.02 2.72
C SER A 205 -7.19 21.59 2.79
N SER A 206 -8.05 20.57 2.68
CA SER A 206 -7.61 19.17 2.57
C SER A 206 -6.92 18.86 1.23
N ASP A 207 -7.17 19.67 0.21
CA ASP A 207 -6.59 19.49 -1.13
C ASP A 207 -5.13 19.91 -1.16
N LEU A 208 -4.78 20.92 -0.35
CA LEU A 208 -3.40 21.37 -0.18
C LEU A 208 -2.74 20.83 1.08
N ASN A 209 -3.45 20.66 2.18
CA ASN A 209 -2.96 19.97 3.37
C ASN A 209 -3.62 18.59 3.48
N ARG A 210 -2.95 17.57 2.93
CA ARG A 210 -3.45 16.19 2.79
C ARG A 210 -3.84 15.50 4.11
N VAL A 211 -3.31 15.96 5.24
CA VAL A 211 -3.66 15.46 6.59
C VAL A 211 -4.73 16.29 7.29
N PHE A 212 -5.13 17.43 6.73
CA PHE A 212 -6.22 18.22 7.29
C PHE A 212 -7.56 17.49 7.14
N TYR A 213 -8.55 17.91 7.92
CA TYR A 213 -9.88 17.31 7.91
C TYR A 213 -10.49 17.37 6.51
N ASN A 214 -10.86 16.21 5.98
CA ASN A 214 -11.57 16.08 4.70
C ASN A 214 -13.00 15.59 4.96
N ALA A 215 -14.00 16.38 4.56
CA ALA A 215 -15.40 16.02 4.72
C ALA A 215 -15.83 14.82 3.86
N ASN A 216 -15.10 14.43 2.83
CA ASN A 216 -15.41 13.22 2.04
C ASN A 216 -15.05 11.91 2.78
N ILE A 217 -14.29 12.00 3.88
CA ILE A 217 -13.81 10.84 4.64
C ILE A 217 -14.65 10.66 5.91
N LEU A 218 -15.00 9.41 6.20
CA LEU A 218 -15.45 9.00 7.52
C LEU A 218 -14.24 8.59 8.35
N TYR A 219 -14.02 9.29 9.46
CA TYR A 219 -12.95 9.00 10.40
C TYR A 219 -13.50 8.20 11.58
N GLU A 220 -12.97 7.00 11.76
CA GLU A 220 -13.35 6.07 12.83
C GLU A 220 -12.24 5.96 13.89
N PRO A 221 -12.55 5.61 15.15
CA PRO A 221 -11.50 5.30 16.13
C PRO A 221 -10.55 4.21 15.60
N TRP A 222 -9.28 4.22 16.02
CA TRP A 222 -8.33 3.21 15.52
C TRP A 222 -8.76 1.76 15.78
N ASP A 223 -8.42 0.87 14.84
CA ASP A 223 -8.67 -0.59 14.86
C ASP A 223 -7.74 -1.38 15.79
N GLY A 224 -7.19 -0.72 16.80
CA GLY A 224 -6.34 -1.35 17.80
C GLY A 224 -6.75 -1.01 19.21
N PRO A 225 -6.07 -1.60 20.18
CA PRO A 225 -6.30 -1.23 21.55
C PRO A 225 -5.77 0.19 21.78
N CYS A 226 -6.57 1.02 22.45
CA CYS A 226 -6.13 2.33 22.93
C CYS A 226 -5.50 2.25 24.34
N THR A 227 -5.39 1.05 24.90
CA THR A 227 -4.78 0.82 26.22
C THR A 227 -3.90 -0.44 26.23
N PRO A 228 -2.91 -0.53 27.14
CA PRO A 228 -2.12 -1.75 27.33
C PRO A 228 -2.94 -2.98 27.74
N SER A 229 -4.19 -2.80 28.18
CA SER A 229 -5.07 -3.90 28.58
C SER A 229 -5.89 -4.48 27.42
N GLY A 230 -5.65 -4.03 26.18
CA GLY A 230 -6.41 -4.49 25.02
C GLY A 230 -7.77 -3.81 24.84
N THR A 231 -8.02 -2.65 25.48
CA THR A 231 -9.33 -1.98 25.38
C THR A 231 -9.45 -1.30 24.01
N PRO A 232 -10.52 -1.57 23.24
CA PRO A 232 -10.74 -0.92 21.94
C PRO A 232 -10.79 0.60 22.04
N CYS A 233 -10.38 1.27 20.97
CA CYS A 233 -10.53 2.72 20.85
C CYS A 233 -12.01 3.12 20.79
N ALA A 234 -12.36 4.23 21.45
CA ALA A 234 -13.72 4.75 21.50
C ALA A 234 -13.82 6.07 20.73
N ASN A 235 -15.04 6.44 20.32
CA ASN A 235 -15.31 7.73 19.69
C ASN A 235 -14.72 8.90 20.48
N ALA A 236 -14.02 9.78 19.78
CA ALA A 236 -13.46 11.00 20.36
C ALA A 236 -14.58 12.00 20.70
N SER A 237 -14.32 12.88 21.66
CA SER A 237 -15.26 13.93 22.06
C SER A 237 -14.87 15.26 21.43
N PHE A 238 -15.78 15.90 20.70
CA PHE A 238 -15.52 17.20 20.06
C PHE A 238 -15.09 18.31 21.03
N ILE A 239 -15.53 18.25 22.29
CA ILE A 239 -15.20 19.25 23.32
C ILE A 239 -14.04 18.83 24.23
N SER A 240 -13.49 17.64 24.02
CA SER A 240 -12.40 17.09 24.84
C SER A 240 -11.62 16.02 24.07
N ALA A 241 -11.21 16.34 22.85
CA ALA A 241 -10.46 15.44 21.98
C ALA A 241 -9.02 15.35 22.47
N ARG A 242 -8.45 14.14 22.53
CA ARG A 242 -7.09 13.92 23.01
C ARG A 242 -6.07 14.27 21.94
N SER A 243 -4.92 14.80 22.35
CA SER A 243 -3.77 14.97 21.45
C SER A 243 -3.22 13.62 20.99
N ASN A 244 -3.20 12.61 21.87
CA ASN A 244 -2.84 11.25 21.49
C ASN A 244 -3.87 10.25 22.06
N PRO A 245 -4.36 9.29 21.27
CA PRO A 245 -5.43 8.40 21.71
C PRO A 245 -4.96 7.30 22.67
N TYR A 246 -3.68 6.92 22.65
CA TYR A 246 -3.18 5.77 23.39
C TYR A 246 -2.83 6.13 24.84
N SER A 247 -3.32 5.36 25.82
CA SER A 247 -3.38 5.77 27.24
C SER A 247 -2.04 6.01 27.94
N THR A 248 -0.94 5.47 27.41
CA THR A 248 0.41 5.65 27.98
C THR A 248 1.19 6.79 27.35
N GLN A 249 0.65 7.42 26.29
CA GLN A 249 1.31 8.51 25.59
C GLN A 249 1.15 9.84 26.32
N ASN A 250 2.17 10.70 26.23
CA ASN A 250 2.15 12.04 26.84
C ASN A 250 0.93 12.86 26.38
N GLY A 251 0.55 12.74 25.11
CA GLY A 251 -0.61 13.43 24.53
C GLY A 251 -1.98 12.94 25.03
N PHE A 252 -2.06 11.83 25.77
CA PHE A 252 -3.34 11.30 26.24
C PHE A 252 -4.04 12.24 27.22
N GLY A 253 -3.27 12.90 28.11
CA GLY A 253 -3.78 13.86 29.07
C GLY A 253 -4.07 15.25 28.49
N ILE A 254 -3.61 15.52 27.27
CA ILE A 254 -3.77 16.81 26.59
C ILE A 254 -5.11 16.80 25.87
N LEU A 255 -6.08 17.55 26.39
CA LEU A 255 -7.44 17.63 25.87
C LEU A 255 -7.66 18.96 25.15
N ARG A 256 -8.34 18.92 24.00
CA ARG A 256 -8.71 20.10 23.23
C ARG A 256 -10.22 20.19 23.08
N ASN A 257 -10.75 21.40 23.25
CA ASN A 257 -12.15 21.71 22.96
C ASN A 257 -12.25 22.35 21.58
N LEU A 258 -12.58 21.55 20.55
CA LEU A 258 -12.61 22.03 19.16
C LEU A 258 -13.72 23.05 18.89
N SER A 259 -14.66 23.26 19.82
CA SER A 259 -15.67 24.33 19.70
C SER A 259 -15.19 25.72 20.11
N THR A 260 -14.10 25.80 20.86
CA THR A 260 -13.54 27.07 21.39
C THR A 260 -12.03 27.19 21.23
N ASP A 261 -11.38 26.13 20.79
CA ASP A 261 -9.94 25.96 20.65
C ASP A 261 -9.65 24.97 19.51
N GLY A 262 -10.43 25.07 18.43
CA GLY A 262 -10.36 24.20 17.25
C GLY A 262 -9.60 24.81 16.08
N ASP A 263 -9.34 26.11 16.08
CA ASP A 263 -8.50 26.76 15.08
C ASP A 263 -7.25 27.39 15.71
N ALA A 264 -6.34 27.85 14.87
CA ALA A 264 -5.07 28.41 15.31
C ALA A 264 -5.20 29.79 16.01
N ASN A 265 -6.41 30.38 16.01
CA ASN A 265 -6.74 31.64 16.66
C ASN A 265 -7.41 31.45 18.04
N ASN A 266 -7.47 30.23 18.57
CA ASN A 266 -8.24 29.86 19.77
C ASN A 266 -9.75 30.14 19.61
N GLY A 267 -10.29 29.85 18.42
CA GLY A 267 -11.69 29.92 18.06
C GLY A 267 -12.29 28.55 17.76
N PRO A 268 -13.55 28.49 17.32
CA PRO A 268 -14.18 27.25 16.87
C PRO A 268 -13.44 26.63 15.68
N PHE A 269 -13.52 25.31 15.52
CA PHE A 269 -12.93 24.61 14.39
C PHE A 269 -13.48 25.14 13.06
N ILE A 270 -12.59 25.37 12.10
CA ILE A 270 -12.92 25.85 10.76
C ILE A 270 -12.36 24.86 9.74
N TYR A 271 -13.20 24.43 8.79
CA TYR A 271 -12.75 23.75 7.59
C TYR A 271 -13.39 24.37 6.36
N GLU A 272 -12.73 24.19 5.22
CA GLU A 272 -13.11 24.77 3.94
C GLU A 272 -13.19 23.66 2.89
N VAL A 273 -14.27 23.65 2.12
CA VAL A 273 -14.46 22.75 0.97
C VAL A 273 -14.29 23.61 -0.28
N TRP A 274 -13.16 23.42 -0.96
CA TRP A 274 -12.80 24.16 -2.16
C TRP A 274 -13.39 23.50 -3.40
N ILE A 275 -13.67 24.29 -4.43
CA ILE A 275 -14.27 23.83 -5.68
C ILE A 275 -13.42 24.39 -6.82
N ASP A 276 -12.72 23.52 -7.55
CA ASP A 276 -11.98 23.89 -8.77
C ASP A 276 -12.97 24.43 -9.81
N ASP A 277 -13.09 25.74 -9.88
CA ASP A 277 -14.06 26.48 -10.68
C ASP A 277 -13.44 27.64 -11.47
N SER A 278 -12.18 27.91 -11.19
CA SER A 278 -11.43 29.05 -11.68
C SER A 278 -10.06 28.59 -12.13
N GLY A 279 -9.38 29.42 -12.91
CA GLY A 279 -8.10 29.05 -13.48
C GLY A 279 -7.23 30.26 -13.71
N TYR A 280 -6.11 30.10 -14.42
CA TYR A 280 -5.24 31.22 -14.73
C TYR A 280 -4.53 31.06 -16.09
N THR A 281 -4.40 32.17 -16.83
CA THR A 281 -3.69 32.23 -18.12
C THR A 281 -2.18 32.39 -17.95
N GLY A 282 -1.42 32.02 -18.98
CA GLY A 282 0.01 32.35 -19.07
C GLY A 282 0.26 33.87 -19.18
N ASP A 283 1.36 34.33 -18.57
CA ASP A 283 1.76 35.75 -18.42
C ASP A 283 1.69 36.55 -19.74
N ASN A 284 0.63 37.35 -19.93
CA ASN A 284 0.44 38.22 -21.11
C ASN A 284 1.35 39.46 -21.13
N ILE A 285 2.19 39.65 -20.10
CA ILE A 285 2.89 40.94 -19.86
C ILE A 285 4.42 40.83 -20.07
N ARG A 286 4.98 39.64 -20.28
CA ARG A 286 6.44 39.51 -20.54
C ARG A 286 6.78 39.55 -22.04
N PRO A 287 7.81 40.32 -22.45
CA PRO A 287 8.41 40.23 -23.80
C PRO A 287 9.06 38.88 -24.12
N ARG A 288 9.11 37.96 -23.15
CA ARG A 288 9.52 36.55 -23.33
C ARG A 288 8.47 35.68 -22.66
N PRO A 289 7.79 34.77 -23.39
CA PRO A 289 6.81 33.88 -22.81
C PRO A 289 7.42 33.12 -21.64
N SER A 290 6.75 33.16 -20.48
CA SER A 290 7.00 32.20 -19.40
C SER A 290 6.44 30.85 -19.86
N PRO A 291 7.22 29.77 -19.89
CA PRO A 291 6.77 28.48 -20.41
C PRO A 291 5.72 27.79 -19.52
N SER A 292 5.41 28.34 -18.32
CA SER A 292 4.41 27.78 -17.42
C SER A 292 3.45 28.88 -16.94
N PRO A 293 2.11 28.67 -17.05
CA PRO A 293 1.11 29.54 -16.44
C PRO A 293 1.26 29.49 -14.90
N ARG A 294 0.93 30.59 -14.22
CA ARG A 294 0.94 30.67 -12.74
C ARG A 294 -0.08 31.70 -12.24
N PRO A 295 -0.57 31.60 -10.99
CA PRO A 295 -1.44 32.61 -10.41
C PRO A 295 -0.75 33.99 -10.34
N GLU A 296 -1.43 35.04 -10.77
CA GLU A 296 -0.98 36.42 -10.67
C GLU A 296 -2.10 37.36 -10.18
N ARG A 297 -1.75 38.38 -9.40
CA ARG A 297 -2.71 39.34 -8.78
C ARG A 297 -2.44 40.79 -9.16
N GLY A 298 -3.32 41.68 -8.71
CA GLY A 298 -3.17 43.13 -8.84
C GLY A 298 -3.25 43.56 -10.31
N THR A 299 -2.31 44.39 -10.78
CA THR A 299 -2.29 44.81 -12.19
C THR A 299 -1.91 43.70 -13.17
N ARG A 300 -1.48 42.53 -12.65
CA ARG A 300 -1.15 41.34 -13.43
C ARG A 300 -2.18 40.23 -13.24
N PHE A 301 -3.36 40.55 -12.71
CA PHE A 301 -4.45 39.60 -12.54
C PHE A 301 -4.74 38.82 -13.84
N ASN A 302 -4.73 37.49 -13.77
CA ASN A 302 -4.72 36.62 -14.95
C ASN A 302 -5.69 35.42 -14.86
N GLU A 303 -6.68 35.51 -13.99
CA GLU A 303 -7.69 34.47 -13.75
C GLU A 303 -8.65 34.28 -14.96
N THR A 304 -9.28 33.11 -15.10
CA THR A 304 -10.07 32.71 -16.30
C THR A 304 -11.53 32.30 -16.09
N GLY A 305 -12.06 32.33 -14.88
CA GLY A 305 -13.30 31.69 -14.44
C GLY A 305 -14.13 32.57 -13.51
N TYR A 306 -14.60 31.98 -12.40
CA TYR A 306 -15.61 32.59 -11.56
C TYR A 306 -15.09 33.83 -10.82
N ALA A 307 -13.88 33.80 -10.25
CA ALA A 307 -13.34 34.94 -9.49
C ALA A 307 -13.20 36.25 -10.29
N ALA A 308 -12.85 36.20 -11.58
CA ALA A 308 -12.73 37.38 -12.45
C ALA A 308 -14.05 38.13 -12.65
N SER A 309 -15.17 37.45 -12.42
CA SER A 309 -16.50 37.88 -12.84
C SER A 309 -17.53 37.91 -11.71
N ALA A 310 -17.24 37.29 -10.55
CA ALA A 310 -18.02 37.32 -9.31
C ALA A 310 -18.27 38.74 -8.74
N PHE A 311 -17.63 39.77 -9.31
CA PHE A 311 -17.79 41.18 -8.95
C PHE A 311 -18.45 42.02 -10.06
N GLY A 312 -18.93 41.37 -11.12
CA GLY A 312 -19.76 41.95 -12.18
C GLY A 312 -21.24 41.60 -12.03
N SER A 313 -22.12 42.24 -12.79
CA SER A 313 -23.57 41.99 -12.75
C SER A 313 -24.02 40.75 -13.54
N ALA A 314 -23.10 39.85 -13.91
CA ALA A 314 -23.39 38.68 -14.74
C ALA A 314 -23.68 37.46 -13.87
N THR A 315 -24.81 36.78 -14.12
CA THR A 315 -25.32 35.64 -13.33
C THR A 315 -25.04 34.28 -13.95
N ASP A 316 -24.44 34.23 -15.14
CA ASP A 316 -24.19 33.02 -15.94
C ASP A 316 -22.70 32.91 -16.33
N ILE A 317 -21.81 32.93 -15.33
CA ILE A 317 -20.38 32.72 -15.60
C ILE A 317 -20.10 31.22 -15.59
N PRO A 318 -19.52 30.66 -16.66
CA PRO A 318 -19.10 29.26 -16.67
C PRO A 318 -17.86 29.07 -15.79
N ASP A 319 -17.82 27.97 -15.05
CA ASP A 319 -16.61 27.51 -14.37
C ASP A 319 -15.51 27.27 -15.42
N ALA A 320 -14.27 27.60 -15.07
CA ALA A 320 -13.10 27.42 -15.90
C ALA A 320 -12.00 26.65 -15.14
N PRO A 321 -12.28 25.40 -14.74
CA PRO A 321 -11.38 24.61 -13.91
C PRO A 321 -10.05 24.36 -14.61
N ASN A 322 -8.97 24.32 -13.82
CA ASN A 322 -7.61 24.06 -14.31
C ASN A 322 -7.02 22.74 -13.76
N GLY A 323 -7.77 21.99 -12.96
CA GLY A 323 -7.32 20.77 -12.29
C GLY A 323 -6.47 21.02 -11.05
N GLU A 324 -6.41 22.25 -10.53
CA GLU A 324 -5.64 22.65 -9.36
C GLU A 324 -6.48 23.53 -8.45
N VAL A 325 -6.74 23.08 -7.22
CA VAL A 325 -7.30 23.95 -6.18
C VAL A 325 -6.31 25.06 -5.84
N ASP A 326 -6.69 26.29 -6.15
CA ASP A 326 -5.92 27.49 -5.93
C ASP A 326 -6.76 28.64 -5.34
N LEU A 327 -6.13 29.80 -5.10
CA LEU A 327 -6.79 30.92 -4.42
C LEU A 327 -7.85 31.61 -5.29
N TRP A 328 -8.01 31.27 -6.56
CA TRP A 328 -9.08 31.79 -7.40
C TRP A 328 -10.38 31.02 -7.29
N ASP A 329 -10.28 29.79 -6.82
CA ASP A 329 -11.45 28.94 -6.61
C ASP A 329 -12.34 29.46 -5.50
N SER A 330 -13.65 29.30 -5.69
CA SER A 330 -14.59 29.53 -4.60
C SER A 330 -14.55 28.37 -3.60
N HIS A 331 -14.95 28.66 -2.36
CA HIS A 331 -15.05 27.62 -1.33
C HIS A 331 -16.19 27.87 -0.36
N MET A 332 -16.72 26.76 0.18
CA MET A 332 -17.57 26.78 1.36
C MET A 332 -16.71 26.86 2.61
N ARG A 333 -16.89 27.89 3.43
CA ARG A 333 -16.29 27.95 4.77
C ARG A 333 -17.29 27.52 5.82
N LEU A 334 -16.89 26.58 6.69
CA LEU A 334 -17.71 26.02 7.75
C LEU A 334 -17.04 26.23 9.11
N THR A 335 -17.72 26.94 10.00
CA THR A 335 -17.27 27.19 11.38
C THR A 335 -18.14 26.40 12.35
N VAL A 336 -17.52 25.42 13.04
CA VAL A 336 -18.22 24.39 13.81
C VAL A 336 -18.19 24.71 15.29
N SER A 337 -19.35 25.00 15.87
CA SER A 337 -19.51 25.21 17.31
C SER A 337 -19.95 23.93 18.02
N SER A 338 -20.25 24.02 19.32
CA SER A 338 -20.77 22.90 20.09
C SER A 338 -22.23 22.55 19.77
N THR A 339 -22.99 23.42 19.12
CA THR A 339 -24.43 23.20 18.83
C THR A 339 -24.87 23.66 17.43
N SER A 340 -24.02 24.37 16.70
CA SER A 340 -24.36 24.97 15.41
C SER A 340 -23.17 24.96 14.44
N ILE A 341 -23.45 25.12 13.16
CA ILE A 341 -22.42 25.32 12.13
C ILE A 341 -22.78 26.58 11.35
N SER A 342 -21.86 27.54 11.30
CA SER A 342 -21.98 28.71 10.43
C SER A 342 -21.34 28.41 9.08
N VAL A 343 -22.03 28.77 8.00
CA VAL A 343 -21.68 28.41 6.62
C VAL A 343 -21.71 29.67 5.76
N SER A 344 -20.71 29.86 4.91
CA SER A 344 -20.65 30.98 3.96
C SER A 344 -19.91 30.62 2.67
N LEU A 345 -20.39 31.12 1.53
CA LEU A 345 -19.67 31.03 0.25
C LEU A 345 -18.66 32.15 0.17
N VAL A 346 -17.39 31.78 0.00
CA VAL A 346 -16.29 32.72 -0.08
C VAL A 346 -15.74 32.69 -1.50
N ALA A 347 -15.56 33.88 -2.08
CA ALA A 347 -14.85 34.10 -3.32
C ALA A 347 -13.88 35.28 -3.16
N TYR A 348 -12.90 35.39 -4.06
CA TYR A 348 -11.82 36.36 -3.94
C TYR A 348 -11.95 37.54 -4.89
N ASN A 349 -11.89 38.77 -4.37
CA ASN A 349 -11.99 39.96 -5.19
C ASN A 349 -10.71 40.21 -5.99
N PRO A 350 -10.80 40.22 -7.34
CA PRO A 350 -9.64 40.40 -8.20
C PRO A 350 -9.15 41.85 -8.27
N GLN A 351 -9.98 42.82 -7.85
CA GLN A 351 -9.62 44.23 -7.93
C GLN A 351 -8.75 44.64 -6.74
N ASN A 352 -7.67 45.35 -7.07
CA ASN A 352 -6.72 45.93 -6.13
C ASN A 352 -7.40 47.06 -5.33
N THR A 353 -8.26 46.72 -4.38
CA THR A 353 -8.65 47.68 -3.37
C THR A 353 -7.44 47.92 -2.48
N ALA A 354 -7.15 49.16 -2.11
CA ALA A 354 -6.03 49.52 -1.25
C ALA A 354 -6.13 48.94 0.19
N ALA A 355 -7.08 48.04 0.44
CA ALA A 355 -7.21 47.28 1.67
C ALA A 355 -6.43 45.97 1.50
N GLY A 356 -5.39 45.78 2.31
CA GLY A 356 -4.63 44.54 2.35
C GLY A 356 -5.55 43.36 2.70
N GLY A 357 -5.29 42.19 2.12
CA GLY A 357 -6.10 41.01 2.33
C GLY A 357 -5.79 39.92 1.31
N LEU A 358 -6.23 38.69 1.58
CA LEU A 358 -6.60 37.77 0.49
C LEU A 358 -7.80 38.34 -0.31
N ASN A 359 -8.52 39.34 0.23
CA ASN A 359 -9.70 40.00 -0.33
C ASN A 359 -10.91 39.07 -0.49
N GLU A 360 -11.15 38.27 0.55
CA GLU A 360 -12.32 37.40 0.67
C GLU A 360 -13.62 38.21 0.68
N THR A 361 -14.60 37.74 -0.07
CA THR A 361 -15.95 38.28 -0.10
C THR A 361 -16.94 37.15 0.15
N ASN A 362 -17.82 37.34 1.13
CA ASN A 362 -18.92 36.43 1.40
C ASN A 362 -20.07 36.67 0.41
N LEU A 363 -20.35 35.67 -0.42
CA LEU A 363 -21.50 35.65 -1.32
C LEU A 363 -22.70 35.03 -0.58
N GLY A 364 -23.83 35.73 -0.54
CA GLY A 364 -25.05 35.24 0.13
C GLY A 364 -25.07 35.36 1.66
N GLY A 365 -24.03 35.94 2.27
CA GLY A 365 -23.95 36.14 3.73
C GLY A 365 -23.54 34.89 4.51
N VAL A 366 -23.63 34.96 5.85
CA VAL A 366 -23.33 33.84 6.76
C VAL A 366 -24.63 33.23 7.26
N ILE A 367 -24.81 31.93 7.06
CA ILE A 367 -26.01 31.18 7.43
C ILE A 367 -25.67 30.21 8.56
N THR A 368 -26.50 30.16 9.60
CA THR A 368 -26.28 29.26 10.75
C THR A 368 -27.23 28.07 10.72
N LEU A 369 -26.66 26.87 10.68
CA LEU A 369 -27.33 25.59 10.85
C LEU A 369 -27.44 25.26 12.34
N ASN A 370 -28.63 24.91 12.83
CA ASN A 370 -28.88 24.69 14.27
C ASN A 370 -29.94 23.63 14.57
N SER A 371 -30.31 22.81 13.58
CA SER A 371 -31.26 21.69 13.76
C SER A 371 -30.56 20.35 13.53
N ASP A 372 -31.22 19.26 13.93
CA ASP A 372 -30.73 17.89 13.74
C ASP A 372 -30.94 17.35 12.31
N SER A 373 -31.17 18.23 11.34
CA SER A 373 -31.37 17.84 9.94
C SER A 373 -30.07 17.37 9.29
N CYS A 374 -30.18 16.50 8.27
CA CYS A 374 -29.05 16.10 7.43
C CYS A 374 -28.86 17.11 6.29
N TYR A 375 -27.80 17.91 6.35
CA TYR A 375 -27.55 19.01 5.43
C TYR A 375 -26.59 18.61 4.32
N LYS A 376 -26.95 18.86 3.06
CA LYS A 376 -26.11 18.54 1.89
C LYS A 376 -24.79 19.30 1.90
N VAL A 377 -24.80 20.53 2.41
CA VAL A 377 -23.60 21.37 2.55
C VAL A 377 -22.56 20.82 3.57
N LEU A 378 -22.94 19.83 4.38
CA LEU A 378 -22.05 19.09 5.30
C LEU A 378 -21.66 17.70 4.77
N GLY A 379 -22.17 17.35 3.57
CA GLY A 379 -21.91 16.10 2.89
C GLY A 379 -20.61 16.12 2.11
N ASN A 380 -20.60 15.40 1.00
CA ASN A 380 -19.47 15.33 0.10
C ASN A 380 -19.32 16.57 -0.80
N GLU A 381 -18.15 16.69 -1.41
CA GLU A 381 -17.76 17.80 -2.28
C GLU A 381 -18.74 18.03 -3.43
N SER A 382 -19.25 16.97 -4.08
CA SER A 382 -20.26 17.11 -5.15
C SER A 382 -21.57 17.73 -4.64
N SER A 383 -22.02 17.35 -3.44
CA SER A 383 -23.17 18.00 -2.79
C SER A 383 -22.88 19.47 -2.48
N VAL A 384 -21.68 19.78 -1.99
CA VAL A 384 -21.27 21.16 -1.69
C VAL A 384 -21.21 22.01 -2.95
N GLN A 385 -20.65 21.49 -4.04
CA GLN A 385 -20.62 22.14 -5.35
C GLN A 385 -22.02 22.42 -5.87
N ALA A 386 -22.95 21.46 -5.77
CA ALA A 386 -24.33 21.66 -6.18
C ALA A 386 -25.02 22.81 -5.42
N ILE A 387 -24.72 22.98 -4.13
CA ILE A 387 -25.23 24.09 -3.31
C ILE A 387 -24.59 25.42 -3.74
N ARG A 388 -23.27 25.44 -3.94
CA ARG A 388 -22.55 26.61 -4.47
C ARG A 388 -23.13 27.08 -5.80
N ASP A 389 -23.43 26.17 -6.72
CA ASP A 389 -24.00 26.52 -8.03
C ASP A 389 -25.39 27.16 -7.94
N GLN A 390 -26.20 26.80 -6.94
CA GLN A 390 -27.49 27.46 -6.70
C GLN A 390 -27.29 28.87 -6.14
N ILE A 391 -26.38 29.03 -5.17
CA ILE A 391 -26.06 30.32 -4.55
C ILE A 391 -25.57 31.31 -5.62
N ILE A 392 -24.73 30.86 -6.56
CA ILE A 392 -24.22 31.73 -7.63
C ILE A 392 -25.32 32.20 -8.56
N LYS A 393 -26.24 31.31 -8.95
CA LYS A 393 -27.39 31.65 -9.81
C LYS A 393 -28.33 32.63 -9.13
N ASN A 394 -28.54 32.51 -7.82
CA ASN A 394 -29.39 33.41 -7.07
C ASN A 394 -28.88 33.64 -5.64
N PRO A 395 -27.98 34.62 -5.43
CA PRO A 395 -27.41 34.88 -4.10
C PRO A 395 -28.44 35.26 -3.04
N SER A 396 -29.62 35.76 -3.45
CA SER A 396 -30.70 36.10 -2.51
C SER A 396 -31.36 34.86 -1.89
N ASN A 397 -31.20 33.69 -2.51
CA ASN A 397 -31.73 32.42 -2.02
C ASN A 397 -30.71 31.61 -1.21
N ALA A 398 -29.51 32.12 -0.97
CA ALA A 398 -28.43 31.36 -0.31
C ALA A 398 -28.86 30.71 1.02
N ALA A 399 -29.70 31.39 1.81
CA ALA A 399 -30.25 30.83 3.04
C ALA A 399 -31.11 29.58 2.81
N ILE A 400 -31.89 29.53 1.73
CA ILE A 400 -32.72 28.38 1.34
C ILE A 400 -31.85 27.25 0.82
N ASP A 401 -30.88 27.58 -0.03
CA ASP A 401 -30.01 26.59 -0.66
C ASP A 401 -29.11 25.91 0.38
N ILE A 402 -28.48 26.67 1.28
CA ILE A 402 -27.60 26.14 2.34
C ILE A 402 -28.35 25.21 3.32
N VAL A 403 -29.62 25.49 3.61
CA VAL A 403 -30.42 24.62 4.51
C VAL A 403 -31.02 23.41 3.79
N ALA A 404 -30.70 23.18 2.51
CA ALA A 404 -31.17 22.04 1.76
C ALA A 404 -30.76 20.72 2.44
N THR A 405 -31.77 19.87 2.66
CA THR A 405 -31.59 18.59 3.33
C THR A 405 -31.44 17.46 2.31
N GLY A 406 -30.73 16.41 2.72
CA GLY A 406 -30.58 15.17 1.96
C GLY A 406 -31.11 13.97 2.73
N ILE A 407 -30.96 12.79 2.13
CA ILE A 407 -31.09 11.51 2.83
C ILE A 407 -29.69 11.13 3.30
N PRO A 408 -29.48 10.76 4.58
CA PRO A 408 -28.19 10.25 5.01
C PRO A 408 -27.74 9.10 4.09
N GLY A 409 -26.59 9.28 3.46
CA GLY A 409 -25.94 8.24 2.66
C GLY A 409 -25.04 7.37 3.53
N ASP A 410 -24.53 6.26 2.98
CA ASP A 410 -23.48 5.48 3.64
C ASP A 410 -22.25 6.37 3.87
N PRO A 411 -21.87 6.68 5.12
CA PRO A 411 -20.70 7.50 5.40
C PRO A 411 -19.39 6.84 4.93
N GLY A 412 -19.40 5.52 4.73
CA GLY A 412 -18.30 4.71 4.21
C GLY A 412 -18.24 4.60 2.68
N ALA A 413 -19.09 5.28 1.91
CA ALA A 413 -18.95 5.31 0.44
C ALA A 413 -17.66 6.03 0.02
N ALA A 414 -17.02 5.65 -1.09
CA ALA A 414 -15.78 6.28 -1.57
C ALA A 414 -15.93 7.79 -1.82
N ALA A 415 -17.13 8.22 -2.24
CA ALA A 415 -17.49 9.63 -2.41
C ALA A 415 -17.91 10.33 -1.11
N GLY A 416 -17.98 9.64 0.03
CA GLY A 416 -18.57 10.15 1.27
C GLY A 416 -20.10 10.30 1.22
N PRO A 417 -20.75 10.63 2.36
CA PRO A 417 -22.21 10.73 2.43
C PRO A 417 -22.73 11.99 1.73
N GLU A 418 -23.88 11.89 1.07
CA GLU A 418 -24.53 13.02 0.38
C GLU A 418 -24.82 14.20 1.32
N CYS A 419 -25.12 13.92 2.59
CA CYS A 419 -25.36 14.92 3.63
C CYS A 419 -24.86 14.42 5.00
N ARG A 420 -24.71 15.34 5.96
CA ARG A 420 -24.49 15.02 7.38
C ARG A 420 -25.32 15.89 8.31
N THR A 421 -25.59 15.39 9.50
CA THR A 421 -26.07 16.18 10.63
C THR A 421 -24.92 16.95 11.30
N ILE A 422 -25.26 17.94 12.14
CA ILE A 422 -24.29 18.67 12.96
C ILE A 422 -23.56 17.73 13.93
N ALA A 423 -24.27 16.75 14.49
CA ALA A 423 -23.70 15.76 15.42
C ALA A 423 -22.69 14.84 14.72
N GLU A 424 -23.03 14.29 13.55
CA GLU A 424 -22.12 13.46 12.76
C GLU A 424 -20.89 14.25 12.32
N THR A 425 -21.05 15.49 11.87
CA THR A 425 -19.93 16.37 11.49
C THR A 425 -18.98 16.58 12.67
N ARG A 426 -19.51 16.87 13.87
CA ARG A 426 -18.70 17.03 15.09
C ARG A 426 -17.98 15.75 15.50
N GLN A 427 -18.64 14.60 15.39
CA GLN A 427 -18.03 13.31 15.70
C GLN A 427 -16.89 13.00 14.73
N ASN A 428 -17.12 13.24 13.43
CA ASN A 428 -16.12 13.01 12.38
C ASN A 428 -14.87 13.88 12.58
N ILE A 429 -15.05 15.17 12.89
CA ILE A 429 -13.96 16.10 13.19
C ILE A 429 -13.21 15.68 14.46
N ALA A 430 -13.93 15.26 15.50
CA ALA A 430 -13.31 14.79 16.73
C ALA A 430 -12.43 13.55 16.49
N ASN A 431 -12.93 12.60 15.70
CA ASN A 431 -12.20 11.39 15.35
C ASN A 431 -10.98 11.74 14.48
N TRP A 432 -11.12 12.60 13.47
CA TRP A 432 -9.97 13.11 12.70
C TRP A 432 -8.89 13.72 13.60
N TYR A 433 -9.26 14.63 14.50
CA TYR A 433 -8.30 15.30 15.36
C TYR A 433 -7.54 14.28 16.21
N GLN A 434 -8.27 13.38 16.88
CA GLN A 434 -7.66 12.46 17.84
C GLN A 434 -6.89 11.31 17.15
N TYR A 435 -7.33 10.85 15.98
CA TYR A 435 -6.85 9.61 15.36
C TYR A 435 -6.15 9.79 14.01
N TYR A 436 -6.18 10.94 13.35
CA TYR A 436 -5.65 11.05 11.97
C TYR A 436 -4.90 12.34 11.65
N ARG A 437 -4.98 13.38 12.51
CA ARG A 437 -4.38 14.70 12.20
C ARG A 437 -2.86 14.69 12.01
N ARG A 438 -2.16 13.66 12.50
CA ARG A 438 -0.71 13.47 12.31
C ARG A 438 -0.47 12.36 11.28
N ARG A 439 0.60 12.46 10.49
CA ARG A 439 0.90 11.45 9.44
C ARG A 439 1.04 10.03 10.02
N ALA A 440 1.80 9.89 11.10
CA ALA A 440 2.01 8.62 11.81
C ALA A 440 0.71 8.00 12.30
N TYR A 441 -0.29 8.80 12.62
CA TYR A 441 -1.55 8.32 13.18
C TYR A 441 -2.37 7.56 12.15
N SER A 442 -2.38 8.07 10.92
CA SER A 442 -3.02 7.41 9.78
C SER A 442 -2.34 6.09 9.44
N VAL A 443 -1.00 6.07 9.44
CA VAL A 443 -0.21 4.86 9.18
C VAL A 443 -0.39 3.79 10.27
N LYS A 444 -0.45 4.20 11.55
CA LYS A 444 -0.78 3.31 12.68
C LYS A 444 -2.09 2.59 12.45
N ASN A 445 -3.15 3.32 12.12
CA ASN A 445 -4.44 2.70 11.86
C ASN A 445 -4.42 1.76 10.65
N ALA A 446 -3.82 2.22 9.54
CA ALA A 446 -3.83 1.46 8.30
C ALA A 446 -3.11 0.11 8.43
N ILE A 447 -2.01 0.04 9.19
CA ILE A 447 -1.36 -1.24 9.52
C ILE A 447 -2.28 -2.13 10.37
N ALA A 448 -3.03 -1.56 11.32
CA ALA A 448 -3.97 -2.31 12.15
C ALA A 448 -5.13 -2.91 11.33
N GLU A 449 -5.77 -2.11 10.48
CA GLU A 449 -6.85 -2.53 9.57
C GLU A 449 -6.40 -3.66 8.64
N VAL A 450 -5.19 -3.55 8.11
CA VAL A 450 -4.56 -4.57 7.29
C VAL A 450 -4.42 -5.91 8.04
N MET A 451 -3.90 -5.88 9.27
CA MET A 451 -3.69 -7.09 10.05
C MET A 451 -5.02 -7.76 10.40
N ASP A 452 -6.09 -6.98 10.58
CA ASP A 452 -7.44 -7.49 10.82
C ASP A 452 -8.07 -8.07 9.56
N ALA A 453 -7.86 -7.41 8.42
CA ALA A 453 -8.31 -7.90 7.12
C ALA A 453 -7.64 -9.23 6.72
N GLN A 454 -6.39 -9.45 7.14
CA GLN A 454 -5.62 -10.66 6.81
C GLN A 454 -4.97 -11.32 8.03
N ALA A 455 -5.77 -11.63 9.05
CA ALA A 455 -5.29 -12.21 10.30
C ALA A 455 -4.56 -13.56 10.17
N SER A 456 -4.61 -14.21 9.00
CA SER A 456 -3.93 -15.49 8.72
C SER A 456 -2.49 -15.36 8.23
N PHE A 457 -2.04 -14.13 7.93
CA PHE A 457 -0.66 -13.88 7.49
C PHE A 457 0.29 -13.72 8.67
N ARG A 458 1.59 -13.97 8.40
CA ARG A 458 2.65 -13.83 9.39
C ARG A 458 3.18 -12.42 9.28
N PHE A 459 2.84 -11.56 10.24
CA PHE A 459 3.28 -10.17 10.27
C PHE A 459 4.48 -9.97 11.18
N GLY A 460 5.36 -9.04 10.82
CA GLY A 460 6.36 -8.47 11.73
C GLY A 460 6.46 -6.96 11.49
N LEU A 461 7.07 -6.23 12.42
CA LEU A 461 7.16 -4.77 12.36
C LEU A 461 8.52 -4.26 12.82
N THR A 462 9.06 -3.29 12.10
CA THR A 462 10.21 -2.50 12.53
C THR A 462 10.12 -1.05 12.03
N VAL A 463 11.13 -0.24 12.36
CA VAL A 463 11.23 1.18 12.03
C VAL A 463 12.56 1.56 11.36
N LEU A 464 12.68 2.80 10.87
CA LEU A 464 13.83 3.22 10.06
C LEU A 464 15.09 3.53 10.87
N ASN A 465 14.96 4.12 12.06
CA ASN A 465 16.14 4.62 12.78
C ASN A 465 16.66 3.62 13.82
N ASN A 466 16.00 3.52 14.97
CA ASN A 466 16.41 2.63 16.05
C ASN A 466 15.41 1.47 16.17
N ILE A 467 15.84 0.29 15.77
CA ILE A 467 15.00 -0.90 15.82
C ILE A 467 15.07 -1.61 17.17
N ASP A 468 16.05 -1.30 18.02
CA ASP A 468 16.27 -2.05 19.25
C ASP A 468 15.27 -1.62 20.34
N PRO A 469 14.35 -2.51 20.78
CA PRO A 469 13.32 -2.18 21.75
C PRO A 469 13.86 -1.96 23.17
N ASP A 470 15.15 -2.15 23.39
CA ASP A 470 15.84 -1.88 24.65
C ASP A 470 16.73 -0.64 24.62
N VAL A 471 16.90 -0.01 23.46
CA VAL A 471 17.69 1.21 23.31
C VAL A 471 16.78 2.41 23.16
N THR A 472 17.00 3.44 23.97
CA THR A 472 16.28 4.72 23.88
C THR A 472 16.89 5.62 22.81
N TYR A 473 16.07 6.38 22.09
CA TYR A 473 16.58 7.44 21.21
C TYR A 473 17.30 8.52 22.03
N VAL A 474 18.54 8.85 21.66
CA VAL A 474 19.34 9.90 22.31
C VAL A 474 19.91 10.92 21.33
N ASP A 475 20.03 12.19 21.71
CA ASP A 475 20.74 13.18 20.91
C ASP A 475 22.27 13.00 20.94
N ASP A 476 23.00 13.89 20.26
CA ASP A 476 24.47 13.85 20.17
C ASP A 476 25.15 14.00 21.54
N GLU A 477 24.45 14.54 22.54
CA GLU A 477 24.90 14.62 23.93
C GLU A 477 24.43 13.45 24.81
N GLY A 478 23.73 12.45 24.24
CA GLY A 478 23.25 11.28 24.95
C GLY A 478 21.97 11.48 25.76
N ARG A 479 21.24 12.59 25.55
CA ARG A 479 19.99 12.88 26.27
C ARG A 479 18.80 12.24 25.54
N PRO A 480 17.80 11.67 26.25
CA PRO A 480 16.63 11.08 25.61
C PRO A 480 15.85 12.08 24.75
N ILE A 481 15.55 11.71 23.50
CA ILE A 481 14.79 12.53 22.55
C ILE A 481 13.56 11.81 21.96
N GLY A 482 13.20 10.64 22.49
CA GLY A 482 12.06 9.86 22.02
C GLY A 482 11.83 8.63 22.88
N GLY A 483 11.07 7.67 22.35
CA GLY A 483 10.84 6.37 22.98
C GLY A 483 12.04 5.44 22.90
N LYS A 484 11.77 4.14 23.10
CA LYS A 484 12.69 3.08 22.69
C LYS A 484 12.46 2.74 21.22
N GLY A 485 13.36 1.97 20.61
CA GLY A 485 13.12 1.38 19.30
C GLY A 485 11.94 0.40 19.30
N ILE A 486 11.63 -0.14 18.12
CA ILE A 486 10.63 -1.19 17.96
C ILE A 486 11.11 -2.23 16.96
N PHE A 487 10.99 -3.49 17.37
CA PHE A 487 11.19 -4.65 16.53
C PHE A 487 10.30 -5.78 17.05
N VAL A 488 9.24 -6.07 16.30
CA VAL A 488 8.43 -7.26 16.50
C VAL A 488 8.83 -8.25 15.40
N PRO A 489 9.46 -9.38 15.74
CA PRO A 489 9.86 -10.36 14.73
C PRO A 489 8.63 -10.96 14.05
N LEU A 490 8.83 -11.58 12.89
CA LEU A 490 7.81 -12.50 12.34
C LEU A 490 7.55 -13.64 13.34
N PRO A 491 6.29 -14.12 13.44
CA PRO A 491 5.88 -15.06 14.48
C PRO A 491 6.64 -16.39 14.39
N ALA A 492 6.82 -17.09 15.51
CA ALA A 492 7.30 -18.48 15.46
C ALA A 492 6.27 -19.39 14.74
N ILE A 493 6.66 -20.62 14.38
CA ILE A 493 5.77 -21.58 13.67
C ILE A 493 4.48 -21.85 14.44
N ASP A 494 4.57 -21.99 15.77
CA ASP A 494 3.45 -22.35 16.65
C ASP A 494 2.89 -21.16 17.45
N GLU A 495 3.22 -19.92 17.05
CA GLU A 495 2.73 -18.73 17.76
C GLU A 495 1.27 -18.41 17.39
N ASP A 496 0.50 -17.96 18.38
CA ASP A 496 -0.87 -17.49 18.17
C ASP A 496 -0.84 -16.15 17.40
N LEU A 497 -1.21 -16.20 16.12
CA LEU A 497 -1.21 -15.03 15.24
C LEU A 497 -2.12 -13.91 15.72
N SER A 498 -3.24 -14.22 16.39
CA SER A 498 -4.14 -13.19 16.91
C SER A 498 -3.48 -12.42 18.06
N GLN A 499 -2.83 -13.13 18.99
CA GLN A 499 -2.07 -12.51 20.07
C GLN A 499 -0.84 -11.77 19.55
N HIS A 500 -0.18 -12.32 18.53
CA HIS A 500 0.96 -11.69 17.87
C HIS A 500 0.57 -10.36 17.21
N ASN A 501 -0.50 -10.35 16.41
CA ASN A 501 -0.99 -9.14 15.74
C ASN A 501 -1.42 -8.07 16.76
N GLU A 502 -2.09 -8.48 17.83
CA GLU A 502 -2.46 -7.57 18.92
C GLU A 502 -1.23 -6.96 19.61
N ARG A 503 -0.15 -7.74 19.80
CA ARG A 503 1.14 -7.22 20.31
C ARG A 503 1.74 -6.17 19.37
N ILE A 504 1.75 -6.42 18.06
CA ILE A 504 2.21 -5.43 17.07
C ILE A 504 1.44 -4.12 17.22
N LYS A 505 0.11 -4.17 17.29
CA LYS A 505 -0.73 -2.98 17.47
C LYS A 505 -0.40 -2.23 18.77
N GLN A 506 -0.29 -2.95 19.89
CA GLN A 506 0.01 -2.35 21.19
C GLN A 506 1.37 -1.66 21.21
N GLU A 507 2.41 -2.34 20.73
CA GLU A 507 3.76 -1.78 20.69
C GLU A 507 3.81 -0.57 19.78
N TYR A 508 3.24 -0.67 18.57
CA TYR A 508 3.26 0.42 17.61
C TYR A 508 2.41 1.62 18.04
N PHE A 509 1.24 1.39 18.62
CA PHE A 509 0.38 2.49 19.10
C PHE A 509 1.01 3.22 20.29
N SER A 510 1.77 2.50 21.12
CA SER A 510 2.57 3.05 22.22
C SER A 510 3.91 3.66 21.79
N PHE A 511 4.30 3.57 20.51
CA PHE A 511 5.56 4.12 20.02
C PHE A 511 5.54 5.65 19.99
N VAL A 512 6.60 6.27 20.54
CA VAL A 512 6.81 7.72 20.63
C VAL A 512 7.75 8.16 19.50
N GLN A 513 7.24 8.98 18.58
CA GLN A 513 8.01 9.49 17.44
C GLN A 513 9.25 10.30 17.90
N PRO A 514 10.45 10.01 17.39
CA PRO A 514 11.66 10.79 17.66
C PRO A 514 11.91 11.89 16.59
N PRO A 515 12.68 12.95 16.90
CA PRO A 515 13.08 13.96 15.92
C PRO A 515 14.25 13.46 15.06
N ARG A 516 14.01 12.39 14.27
CA ARG A 516 15.03 11.73 13.42
C ARG A 516 14.74 11.89 11.93
N GLY A 517 15.74 11.51 11.13
CA GLY A 517 15.66 11.50 9.67
C GLY A 517 14.97 10.24 9.13
N THR A 518 15.02 10.08 7.81
CA THR A 518 14.32 9.05 7.04
C THR A 518 15.32 8.19 6.25
N PRO A 519 16.10 7.31 6.92
CA PRO A 519 17.15 6.51 6.29
C PRO A 519 16.60 5.24 5.61
N LEU A 520 15.79 5.41 4.56
CA LEU A 520 15.04 4.31 3.93
C LEU A 520 15.93 3.19 3.39
N ARG A 521 17.08 3.53 2.80
CA ARG A 521 17.96 2.56 2.15
C ARG A 521 18.58 1.60 3.16
N SER A 522 19.03 2.14 4.28
CA SER A 522 19.54 1.37 5.43
C SER A 522 18.45 0.54 6.07
N ALA A 523 17.23 1.08 6.19
CA ALA A 523 16.09 0.36 6.76
C ALA A 523 15.68 -0.84 5.92
N LEU A 524 15.52 -0.66 4.61
CA LEU A 524 15.22 -1.74 3.68
C LEU A 524 16.35 -2.78 3.61
N THR A 525 17.60 -2.33 3.72
CA THR A 525 18.76 -3.24 3.83
C THR A 525 18.67 -4.11 5.07
N ARG A 526 18.28 -3.54 6.23
CA ARG A 526 18.09 -4.33 7.45
C ARG A 526 16.95 -5.35 7.32
N ALA A 527 15.85 -5.00 6.65
CA ALA A 527 14.77 -5.95 6.37
C ALA A 527 15.27 -7.13 5.49
N GLY A 528 16.01 -6.82 4.42
CA GLY A 528 16.63 -7.86 3.58
C GLY A 528 17.64 -8.74 4.33
N GLU A 529 18.46 -8.16 5.20
CA GLU A 529 19.38 -8.94 6.06
C GLU A 529 18.63 -9.77 7.10
N TYR A 530 17.52 -9.27 7.66
CA TYR A 530 16.69 -10.05 8.58
C TYR A 530 16.16 -11.32 7.91
N TYR A 531 15.63 -11.22 6.68
CA TYR A 531 15.26 -12.40 5.90
C TYR A 531 16.45 -13.30 5.58
N LYS A 532 17.60 -12.72 5.23
CA LYS A 532 18.77 -13.48 4.77
C LYS A 532 19.49 -14.27 5.87
N LYS A 533 19.66 -13.66 7.05
CA LYS A 533 20.52 -14.23 8.10
C LYS A 533 20.00 -14.00 9.52
N GLY A 534 18.84 -13.37 9.67
CA GLY A 534 18.39 -12.87 10.96
C GLY A 534 19.03 -11.55 11.36
N ILE A 535 18.70 -11.10 12.58
CA ILE A 535 19.20 -9.85 13.15
C ILE A 535 19.53 -10.02 14.65
N SER A 536 20.65 -9.44 15.06
CA SER A 536 21.10 -9.42 16.45
C SER A 536 20.83 -8.05 17.07
N LEU A 537 20.03 -8.00 18.13
CA LEU A 537 19.77 -6.81 18.93
C LEU A 537 20.48 -6.93 20.30
N SER A 538 20.45 -5.87 21.11
CA SER A 538 21.23 -5.79 22.34
C SER A 538 20.96 -6.91 23.36
N LYS A 539 19.75 -7.48 23.38
CA LYS A 539 19.37 -8.55 24.31
C LYS A 539 18.96 -9.86 23.67
N GLU A 540 18.65 -9.87 22.38
CA GLU A 540 18.04 -11.01 21.71
C GLU A 540 18.52 -11.11 20.26
N ASP A 541 18.78 -12.34 19.84
CA ASP A 541 19.08 -12.70 18.47
C ASP A 541 17.82 -13.29 17.83
N TYR A 542 17.39 -12.70 16.71
CA TYR A 542 16.26 -13.17 15.94
C TYR A 542 16.80 -13.87 14.68
N PRO A 543 16.59 -15.18 14.51
CA PRO A 543 17.06 -15.89 13.31
C PRO A 543 16.30 -15.44 12.06
N SER A 544 16.73 -15.93 10.89
CA SER A 544 15.93 -15.77 9.67
C SER A 544 14.50 -16.29 9.90
N PRO A 545 13.47 -15.54 9.49
CA PRO A 545 12.08 -15.94 9.63
C PRO A 545 11.57 -16.86 8.51
N ILE A 546 12.44 -17.20 7.53
CA ILE A 546 12.12 -18.12 6.44
C ILE A 546 12.12 -19.54 7.02
N ILE A 547 10.96 -20.20 7.00
CA ILE A 547 10.76 -21.51 7.64
C ILE A 547 10.43 -22.62 6.64
N TYR A 548 10.00 -22.28 5.42
CA TYR A 548 9.66 -23.26 4.40
C TYR A 548 10.29 -22.92 3.03
N PRO A 549 10.72 -23.95 2.26
CA PRO A 549 11.24 -23.81 0.90
C PRO A 549 10.36 -23.00 -0.07
N CYS A 550 9.04 -23.10 0.06
CA CYS A 550 8.10 -22.43 -0.84
C CYS A 550 7.56 -21.09 -0.29
N GLN A 551 8.12 -20.59 0.81
CA GLN A 551 7.58 -19.41 1.50
C GLN A 551 7.92 -18.12 0.76
N LYS A 552 6.88 -17.32 0.48
CA LYS A 552 7.01 -15.96 -0.06
C LYS A 552 7.30 -14.95 1.05
N ASN A 553 8.17 -13.99 0.77
CA ASN A 553 8.63 -12.99 1.72
C ASN A 553 8.43 -11.58 1.17
N PHE A 554 7.63 -10.79 1.88
CA PHE A 554 7.22 -9.46 1.46
C PHE A 554 7.65 -8.41 2.49
N THR A 555 8.21 -7.30 2.01
CA THR A 555 8.46 -6.12 2.83
C THR A 555 7.55 -4.99 2.39
N ILE A 556 6.85 -4.34 3.32
CA ILE A 556 6.11 -3.10 3.06
C ILE A 556 6.87 -1.96 3.71
N LEU A 557 7.41 -1.06 2.88
CA LEU A 557 8.13 0.14 3.31
C LEU A 557 7.18 1.34 3.28
N LEU A 558 6.85 1.89 4.45
CA LEU A 558 5.93 3.03 4.60
C LEU A 558 6.72 4.28 4.93
N THR A 559 6.43 5.40 4.27
CA THR A 559 7.09 6.70 4.48
C THR A 559 6.23 7.88 4.01
N ASP A 560 6.57 9.09 4.42
CA ASP A 560 6.02 10.33 3.85
C ASP A 560 6.72 10.79 2.55
N GLY A 561 7.52 9.91 1.95
CA GLY A 561 8.01 9.99 0.57
C GLY A 561 9.40 10.58 0.39
N PHE A 562 9.89 11.38 1.34
CA PHE A 562 11.23 11.99 1.24
C PHE A 562 12.25 11.24 2.08
N TRP A 563 13.26 10.65 1.44
CA TRP A 563 14.38 10.04 2.16
C TRP A 563 15.63 10.94 2.19
N ASN A 564 16.48 10.74 3.21
CA ASN A 564 17.67 11.56 3.43
C ASN A 564 18.98 10.75 3.48
N SER A 565 20.06 11.35 4.00
CA SER A 565 21.38 10.72 3.95
C SER A 565 21.51 9.55 4.91
N ASP A 566 22.03 8.44 4.40
CA ASP A 566 22.43 7.28 5.18
C ASP A 566 23.96 7.28 5.27
N SER A 567 24.51 7.63 6.43
CA SER A 567 25.97 7.75 6.58
C SER A 567 26.67 6.41 6.29
N GLY A 568 27.59 6.41 5.31
CA GLY A 568 28.39 5.23 4.97
C GLY A 568 27.64 4.13 4.20
N PHE A 569 26.42 4.39 3.75
CA PHE A 569 25.62 3.45 2.98
C PHE A 569 26.20 3.21 1.59
N SER A 570 26.27 1.95 1.18
CA SER A 570 26.66 1.54 -0.17
C SER A 570 26.07 0.17 -0.52
N VAL A 571 25.38 0.10 -1.64
CA VAL A 571 24.85 -1.14 -2.24
C VAL A 571 25.30 -1.31 -3.70
N GLY A 572 25.87 -0.26 -4.31
CA GLY A 572 26.27 -0.26 -5.72
C GLY A 572 25.12 0.14 -6.64
N ASP A 573 25.14 -0.37 -7.87
CA ASP A 573 24.11 -0.17 -8.91
C ASP A 573 23.70 -1.57 -9.46
N PRO A 574 22.95 -2.38 -8.68
CA PRO A 574 22.57 -3.73 -9.11
C PRO A 574 21.62 -3.76 -10.29
N ASP A 575 20.75 -2.75 -10.45
CA ASP A 575 19.76 -2.67 -11.54
C ASP A 575 20.32 -2.06 -12.84
N ARG A 576 21.49 -1.42 -12.76
CA ARG A 576 22.26 -0.85 -13.87
C ARG A 576 21.58 0.36 -14.52
N ASP A 577 20.81 1.12 -13.76
CA ASP A 577 20.13 2.33 -14.23
C ASP A 577 21.06 3.57 -14.29
N THR A 578 22.32 3.43 -13.84
CA THR A 578 23.38 4.46 -13.70
C THR A 578 23.24 5.39 -12.49
N LYS A 579 22.34 5.10 -11.56
CA LYS A 579 22.06 5.81 -10.32
C LYS A 579 22.32 4.88 -9.13
N PRO A 580 23.59 4.79 -8.67
CA PRO A 580 23.92 3.89 -7.57
C PRO A 580 23.37 4.39 -6.22
N ASN A 581 23.14 3.43 -5.33
CA ASN A 581 22.78 3.60 -3.93
C ASN A 581 21.41 4.24 -3.71
N THR A 582 20.41 3.81 -4.48
CA THR A 582 19.00 4.18 -4.37
C THR A 582 18.21 3.18 -3.51
N VAL A 583 16.94 3.48 -3.22
CA VAL A 583 16.05 2.48 -2.60
C VAL A 583 15.78 1.35 -3.58
N ALA A 584 15.68 1.67 -4.88
CA ALA A 584 15.47 0.71 -5.95
C ALA A 584 16.60 -0.32 -6.08
N ASP A 585 17.86 0.10 -5.89
CA ASP A 585 19.01 -0.80 -5.84
C ASP A 585 18.93 -1.82 -4.70
N VAL A 586 18.47 -1.38 -3.52
CA VAL A 586 18.33 -2.25 -2.34
C VAL A 586 17.24 -3.28 -2.57
N ALA A 587 16.08 -2.84 -3.05
CA ALA A 587 14.97 -3.72 -3.39
C ALA A 587 15.41 -4.77 -4.42
N TYR A 588 16.06 -4.34 -5.50
CA TYR A 588 16.52 -5.25 -6.55
C TYR A 588 17.56 -6.25 -6.04
N LYS A 589 18.51 -5.83 -5.19
CA LYS A 589 19.53 -6.72 -4.61
C LYS A 589 18.91 -7.91 -3.87
N TYR A 590 17.96 -7.67 -2.97
CA TYR A 590 17.33 -8.74 -2.17
C TYR A 590 16.25 -9.50 -2.94
N TYR A 591 15.76 -8.94 -4.03
CA TYR A 591 14.90 -9.63 -4.99
C TYR A 591 15.67 -10.66 -5.84
N ILE A 592 16.86 -10.32 -6.34
CA ILE A 592 17.64 -11.23 -7.20
C ILE A 592 18.61 -12.16 -6.46
N SER A 593 18.65 -12.10 -5.13
CA SER A 593 19.56 -12.90 -4.31
C SER A 593 18.81 -14.03 -3.63
N ASP A 594 19.40 -15.23 -3.66
CA ASP A 594 19.01 -16.32 -2.77
C ASP A 594 19.23 -15.90 -1.31
N LEU A 595 18.13 -15.75 -0.57
CA LEU A 595 18.15 -15.30 0.82
C LEU A 595 18.52 -16.43 1.78
N ASP A 596 18.25 -17.68 1.45
CA ASP A 596 18.62 -18.81 2.29
C ASP A 596 19.04 -20.03 1.46
N SER A 597 20.31 -20.04 1.07
CA SER A 597 20.93 -21.15 0.34
C SER A 597 21.03 -22.46 1.13
N THR A 598 20.55 -22.50 2.39
CA THR A 598 20.52 -23.73 3.20
C THR A 598 19.19 -24.47 3.12
N ILE A 599 18.17 -23.83 2.55
CA ILE A 599 16.83 -24.38 2.31
C ILE A 599 16.69 -24.64 0.80
N ASP A 600 15.89 -25.65 0.43
CA ASP A 600 15.62 -25.94 -0.98
C ASP A 600 14.86 -24.78 -1.67
N ASN A 601 15.14 -24.58 -2.96
CA ASN A 601 14.53 -23.51 -3.76
C ASN A 601 13.21 -23.98 -4.34
N GLU A 602 12.11 -23.76 -3.62
CA GLU A 602 10.75 -24.23 -3.97
C GLU A 602 9.73 -23.08 -4.11
N VAL A 603 10.19 -21.83 -4.24
CA VAL A 603 9.29 -20.67 -4.35
C VAL A 603 8.68 -20.64 -5.75
N ALA A 604 7.35 -20.61 -5.83
CA ALA A 604 6.67 -20.47 -7.11
C ALA A 604 6.87 -19.05 -7.67
N LEU A 605 7.22 -18.96 -8.96
CA LEU A 605 7.34 -17.70 -9.68
C LEU A 605 5.97 -17.07 -9.97
N ASP A 606 5.87 -15.77 -9.72
CA ASP A 606 4.71 -14.95 -10.09
C ASP A 606 4.93 -14.26 -11.44
N LEU A 607 4.64 -14.97 -12.53
CA LEU A 607 4.75 -14.41 -13.88
C LEU A 607 3.50 -13.57 -14.26
N PRO A 608 3.66 -12.47 -15.02
CA PRO A 608 4.90 -11.98 -15.64
C PRO A 608 5.82 -11.15 -14.73
N ASP A 609 5.36 -10.75 -13.54
CA ASP A 609 6.07 -9.82 -12.64
C ASP A 609 7.48 -10.31 -12.24
N GLU A 610 7.69 -11.62 -12.17
CA GLU A 610 8.93 -12.25 -11.74
C GLU A 610 9.79 -12.84 -12.86
N ILE A 611 9.62 -12.32 -14.08
CA ILE A 611 10.36 -12.79 -15.27
C ILE A 611 11.88 -12.78 -15.10
N ASP A 612 12.43 -11.85 -14.30
CA ASP A 612 13.88 -11.71 -14.09
C ASP A 612 14.50 -12.78 -13.20
N LEU A 613 13.67 -13.57 -12.51
CA LEU A 613 14.10 -14.73 -11.74
C LEU A 613 14.20 -15.98 -12.61
N LEU A 614 13.63 -15.96 -13.83
CA LEU A 614 13.80 -17.03 -14.80
C LEU A 614 15.28 -17.25 -15.13
N GLY A 615 15.71 -18.50 -15.08
CA GLY A 615 17.08 -18.91 -15.40
C GLY A 615 18.12 -18.60 -14.32
N LYS A 616 17.74 -18.00 -13.18
CA LYS A 616 18.67 -17.78 -12.04
C LYS A 616 18.85 -19.00 -11.14
N THR A 617 17.98 -20.01 -11.24
CA THR A 617 18.08 -21.26 -10.48
C THR A 617 18.88 -22.36 -11.18
N GLY A 618 19.45 -22.09 -12.36
CA GLY A 618 20.25 -23.07 -13.11
C GLY A 618 19.43 -24.24 -13.68
N THR A 619 18.11 -24.20 -13.56
CA THR A 619 17.19 -25.13 -14.23
C THR A 619 16.99 -24.69 -15.68
N THR A 620 17.08 -25.63 -16.62
CA THR A 620 16.77 -25.40 -18.05
C THR A 620 15.28 -25.44 -18.35
N SER A 621 14.44 -25.73 -17.35
CA SER A 621 12.99 -25.65 -17.48
C SER A 621 12.56 -24.19 -17.26
N PRO A 622 11.78 -23.61 -18.19
CA PRO A 622 11.25 -22.24 -18.07
C PRO A 622 10.36 -21.97 -16.84
N GLU A 623 10.17 -22.96 -15.96
CA GLU A 623 9.13 -22.97 -14.91
C GLU A 623 9.56 -23.69 -13.62
N GLY A 624 10.87 -23.88 -13.43
CA GLY A 624 11.38 -24.39 -12.16
C GLY A 624 11.11 -23.41 -11.02
N PRO A 625 10.90 -23.88 -9.77
CA PRO A 625 10.81 -23.00 -8.62
C PRO A 625 12.05 -22.10 -8.52
N THR A 626 11.86 -20.93 -7.92
CA THR A 626 12.92 -19.97 -7.60
C THR A 626 13.36 -20.08 -6.14
N PHE A 627 14.43 -19.36 -5.80
CA PHE A 627 14.94 -19.22 -4.44
C PHE A 627 14.07 -18.28 -3.61
N GLN A 628 14.23 -18.35 -2.29
CA GLN A 628 13.58 -17.41 -1.39
C GLN A 628 14.18 -16.03 -1.61
N HIS A 629 13.32 -15.08 -1.97
CA HIS A 629 13.67 -13.71 -2.27
C HIS A 629 12.70 -12.74 -1.60
N MET A 630 13.06 -11.46 -1.60
CA MET A 630 12.26 -10.41 -0.98
C MET A 630 11.59 -9.54 -2.05
N VAL A 631 10.27 -9.50 -2.04
CA VAL A 631 9.48 -8.55 -2.83
C VAL A 631 9.18 -7.33 -1.97
N THR A 632 9.43 -6.13 -2.50
CA THR A 632 9.30 -4.86 -1.77
C THR A 632 8.11 -4.07 -2.29
N PHE A 633 7.23 -3.70 -1.38
CA PHE A 633 6.12 -2.79 -1.62
C PHE A 633 6.45 -1.46 -0.96
N THR A 634 6.13 -0.36 -1.62
CA THR A 634 6.44 0.98 -1.11
C THR A 634 5.16 1.80 -1.02
N VAL A 635 4.98 2.47 0.12
CA VAL A 635 3.84 3.35 0.36
C VAL A 635 4.35 4.74 0.72
N ALA A 636 4.07 5.71 -0.14
CA ALA A 636 4.35 7.12 0.09
C ALA A 636 3.08 7.85 0.51
N PHE A 637 3.14 8.59 1.61
CA PHE A 637 2.02 9.35 2.13
C PHE A 637 2.06 10.82 1.68
N GLY A 638 0.97 11.26 1.05
CA GLY A 638 0.59 12.65 0.78
C GLY A 638 1.51 13.45 -0.12
N VAL A 639 2.35 12.77 -0.91
CA VAL A 639 3.25 13.39 -1.89
C VAL A 639 3.33 12.57 -3.16
N GLU A 640 3.57 13.26 -4.26
CA GLU A 640 3.70 12.70 -5.60
C GLU A 640 5.09 13.01 -6.15
N GLY A 641 5.62 12.05 -6.91
CA GLY A 641 6.87 12.20 -7.64
C GLY A 641 6.68 13.02 -8.92
N ASN A 642 7.69 13.00 -9.80
CA ASN A 642 7.58 13.63 -11.10
C ASN A 642 6.96 12.71 -12.15
N LEU A 643 7.02 11.40 -11.94
CA LEU A 643 6.40 10.42 -12.82
C LEU A 643 4.91 10.31 -12.52
N VAL A 644 4.13 10.06 -13.57
CA VAL A 644 2.66 9.98 -13.52
C VAL A 644 2.18 8.74 -14.27
N ASP A 645 1.16 8.12 -13.72
CA ASP A 645 0.35 7.07 -14.33
C ASP A 645 -1.02 7.69 -14.64
N ARG A 646 -1.32 7.93 -15.91
CA ARG A 646 -2.61 8.50 -16.32
C ARG A 646 -3.59 7.47 -16.85
N ASP A 647 -3.11 6.32 -17.29
CA ASP A 647 -3.95 5.25 -17.86
C ASP A 647 -4.38 4.19 -16.83
N GLY A 648 -3.82 4.26 -15.62
CA GLY A 648 -4.17 3.44 -14.46
C GLY A 648 -3.60 2.02 -14.51
N ASP A 649 -2.53 1.80 -15.28
CA ASP A 649 -1.91 0.47 -15.45
C ASP A 649 -0.91 0.13 -14.32
N GLY A 650 -0.63 1.07 -13.41
CA GLY A 650 0.32 0.91 -12.30
C GLY A 650 1.77 1.26 -12.68
N ASN A 651 2.02 1.69 -13.91
CA ASN A 651 3.32 2.08 -14.43
C ASN A 651 3.33 3.56 -14.86
N PRO A 652 4.51 4.21 -14.84
CA PRO A 652 4.63 5.56 -15.37
C PRO A 652 4.50 5.61 -16.90
N ASP A 653 3.71 6.56 -17.41
CA ASP A 653 3.45 6.79 -18.85
C ASP A 653 4.73 7.16 -19.64
N ALA A 654 5.73 7.72 -18.95
CA ALA A 654 6.94 8.26 -19.55
C ALA A 654 8.13 8.25 -18.58
N ASP A 655 9.34 8.21 -19.12
CA ASP A 655 10.57 8.33 -18.36
C ASP A 655 10.83 9.77 -17.85
N ALA A 656 11.78 9.93 -16.94
CA ALA A 656 12.16 11.22 -16.36
C ALA A 656 12.74 12.23 -17.38
N THR A 657 12.95 11.82 -18.64
CA THR A 657 13.36 12.69 -19.75
C THR A 657 12.21 13.05 -20.70
N GLY A 658 11.02 12.50 -20.46
CA GLY A 658 9.79 12.72 -21.22
C GLY A 658 9.58 11.76 -22.40
N ASN A 659 10.33 10.66 -22.51
CA ASN A 659 10.07 9.64 -23.52
C ASN A 659 8.96 8.71 -23.04
N ALA A 660 7.98 8.42 -23.90
CA ALA A 660 6.88 7.52 -23.56
C ALA A 660 7.37 6.11 -23.19
N TRP A 661 6.75 5.53 -22.17
CA TRP A 661 6.89 4.14 -21.76
C TRP A 661 5.58 3.41 -21.98
N THR A 662 5.69 2.21 -22.55
CA THR A 662 4.57 1.25 -22.64
C THR A 662 4.72 0.17 -21.58
N VAL A 663 5.97 -0.21 -21.30
CA VAL A 663 6.38 -0.97 -20.12
C VAL A 663 7.72 -0.38 -19.67
N PRO A 664 7.86 0.05 -18.41
CA PRO A 664 9.11 0.58 -17.90
C PRO A 664 10.24 -0.46 -17.93
N ALA A 665 11.48 0.01 -18.02
CA ALA A 665 12.66 -0.85 -17.88
C ALA A 665 13.29 -0.65 -16.50
N LYS A 666 13.76 -1.72 -15.84
CA LYS A 666 14.45 -1.63 -14.54
C LYS A 666 15.70 -0.76 -14.59
N ASN A 667 16.45 -0.81 -15.69
CA ASN A 667 17.60 0.06 -15.96
C ASN A 667 17.23 1.39 -16.66
N GLY A 668 15.93 1.72 -16.67
CA GLY A 668 15.37 2.91 -17.30
C GLY A 668 15.73 4.21 -16.58
N LYS A 669 15.15 5.33 -17.01
CA LYS A 669 15.34 6.64 -16.39
C LYS A 669 14.15 7.00 -15.50
N TRP A 670 14.17 6.47 -14.28
CA TRP A 670 13.12 6.71 -13.27
C TRP A 670 13.23 8.05 -12.54
N GLY A 671 14.41 8.67 -12.55
CA GLY A 671 14.65 9.95 -11.88
C GLY A 671 16.11 10.14 -11.53
N ASN A 672 16.41 11.16 -10.73
CA ASN A 672 17.73 11.35 -10.16
C ASN A 672 17.60 11.67 -8.66
N PRO A 673 17.17 10.70 -7.85
CA PRO A 673 16.97 10.91 -6.42
C PRO A 673 18.27 11.39 -5.78
N THR A 674 18.18 12.45 -4.97
CA THR A 674 19.33 13.03 -4.29
C THR A 674 19.16 13.00 -2.78
N ILE A 675 20.30 13.09 -2.09
CA ILE A 675 20.31 13.27 -0.63
C ILE A 675 19.66 14.61 -0.30
N GLY A 676 18.59 14.58 0.50
CA GLY A 676 17.94 15.79 1.01
C GLY A 676 16.45 15.94 0.69
N GLY A 677 15.87 15.01 -0.07
CA GLY A 677 14.43 14.96 -0.35
C GLY A 677 14.02 15.88 -1.51
N THR A 678 13.58 15.25 -2.60
CA THR A 678 13.09 15.81 -3.86
C THR A 678 11.95 14.93 -4.37
N ALA A 679 11.19 15.39 -5.37
CA ALA A 679 10.15 14.57 -5.99
C ALA A 679 10.72 13.25 -6.57
N ASP A 680 11.95 13.27 -7.09
CA ASP A 680 12.66 12.08 -7.56
C ASP A 680 12.83 10.99 -6.49
N ASN A 681 12.81 11.34 -5.19
CA ASN A 681 12.88 10.35 -4.11
C ASN A 681 11.59 9.52 -4.00
N ILE A 682 10.46 10.08 -4.43
CA ILE A 682 9.17 9.38 -4.49
C ILE A 682 9.15 8.48 -5.72
N ASP A 683 9.69 8.96 -6.85
CA ASP A 683 9.86 8.13 -8.06
C ASP A 683 10.80 6.94 -7.79
N ASP A 684 11.83 7.10 -6.96
CA ASP A 684 12.70 6.00 -6.49
C ASP A 684 11.95 4.95 -5.66
N LEU A 685 10.92 5.33 -4.90
CA LEU A 685 10.06 4.37 -4.21
C LEU A 685 9.24 3.55 -5.21
N TRP A 686 8.76 4.19 -6.28
CA TRP A 686 8.06 3.49 -7.35
C TRP A 686 8.98 2.52 -8.09
N HIS A 687 10.17 2.99 -8.43
CA HIS A 687 11.21 2.18 -9.04
C HIS A 687 11.61 0.99 -8.16
N ALA A 688 11.68 1.17 -6.84
CA ALA A 688 11.96 0.09 -5.90
C ALA A 688 10.88 -1.00 -5.87
N ALA A 689 9.61 -0.59 -5.88
CA ALA A 689 8.52 -1.54 -5.99
C ALA A 689 8.62 -2.31 -7.32
N PHE A 690 8.72 -1.59 -8.44
CA PHE A 690 8.83 -2.18 -9.78
C PHE A 690 10.01 -3.15 -9.91
N ASN A 691 11.19 -2.77 -9.41
CA ASN A 691 12.40 -3.59 -9.49
C ASN A 691 12.25 -4.96 -8.84
N SER A 692 11.50 -5.03 -7.74
CA SER A 692 11.26 -6.26 -7.00
C SER A 692 9.95 -6.97 -7.37
N GLY A 693 9.23 -6.48 -8.37
CA GLY A 693 7.90 -6.98 -8.73
C GLY A 693 6.86 -6.71 -7.64
N GLY A 694 7.01 -5.65 -6.85
CA GLY A 694 6.00 -5.20 -5.88
C GLY A 694 5.16 -4.03 -6.41
N VAL A 695 4.26 -3.53 -5.56
CA VAL A 695 3.37 -2.40 -5.91
C VAL A 695 3.80 -1.13 -5.17
N PHE A 696 3.81 -0.02 -5.91
CA PHE A 696 3.90 1.32 -5.35
C PHE A 696 2.51 1.88 -5.10
N ALA A 697 2.31 2.41 -3.90
CA ALA A 697 1.13 3.17 -3.57
C ALA A 697 1.52 4.58 -3.14
N SER A 698 1.00 5.58 -3.85
CA SER A 698 0.86 6.91 -3.26
C SER A 698 -0.55 7.05 -2.71
N ALA A 699 -0.65 7.59 -1.50
CA ALA A 699 -1.93 7.83 -0.85
C ALA A 699 -1.98 9.26 -0.31
N SER A 700 -2.93 10.05 -0.79
CA SER A 700 -3.10 11.45 -0.42
C SER A 700 -4.03 11.66 0.76
N THR A 701 -4.67 10.61 1.27
CA THR A 701 -5.56 10.71 2.44
C THR A 701 -5.42 9.49 3.35
N PRO A 702 -5.77 9.58 4.64
CA PRO A 702 -5.71 8.45 5.56
C PRO A 702 -6.49 7.22 5.07
N ARG A 703 -7.68 7.44 4.52
CA ARG A 703 -8.50 6.37 3.93
C ARG A 703 -7.81 5.72 2.72
N GLU A 704 -7.22 6.54 1.86
CA GLU A 704 -6.47 6.01 0.71
C GLU A 704 -5.26 5.18 1.15
N VAL A 705 -4.59 5.53 2.26
CA VAL A 705 -3.47 4.71 2.78
C VAL A 705 -3.95 3.31 3.10
N SER A 706 -5.06 3.19 3.83
CA SER A 706 -5.67 1.91 4.17
C SER A 706 -6.14 1.15 2.93
N ASP A 707 -6.88 1.81 2.03
CA ASP A 707 -7.37 1.20 0.79
C ASP A 707 -6.21 0.68 -0.07
N ARG A 708 -5.12 1.46 -0.20
CA ARG A 708 -3.95 1.08 -0.99
C ARG A 708 -3.11 -0.01 -0.33
N LEU A 709 -2.99 -0.02 0.99
CA LEU A 709 -2.33 -1.10 1.72
C LEU A 709 -3.13 -2.40 1.66
N ILE A 710 -4.45 -2.34 1.77
CA ILE A 710 -5.34 -3.51 1.55
C ILE A 710 -5.19 -4.01 0.12
N LYS A 711 -5.13 -3.12 -0.89
CA LYS A 711 -4.87 -3.50 -2.29
C LYS A 711 -3.50 -4.14 -2.48
N ALA A 712 -2.43 -3.57 -1.91
CA ALA A 712 -1.10 -4.17 -1.93
C ALA A 712 -1.13 -5.60 -1.37
N ILE A 713 -2.00 -5.85 -0.40
CA ILE A 713 -2.16 -7.15 0.24
C ILE A 713 -3.08 -8.10 -0.53
N ALA A 714 -4.09 -7.58 -1.21
CA ALA A 714 -4.83 -8.33 -2.21
C ALA A 714 -3.91 -8.79 -3.35
N ALA A 715 -2.96 -7.94 -3.78
CA ALA A 715 -1.94 -8.33 -4.75
C ALA A 715 -0.98 -9.43 -4.21
N PHE A 716 -0.74 -9.50 -2.90
CA PHE A 716 -0.08 -10.69 -2.33
C PHE A 716 -0.97 -11.92 -2.43
N SER A 717 -2.26 -11.76 -2.15
CA SER A 717 -3.22 -12.85 -2.08
C SER A 717 -3.51 -13.46 -3.45
N SER A 718 -3.51 -12.66 -4.53
CA SER A 718 -3.63 -13.15 -5.91
C SER A 718 -2.43 -14.01 -6.34
N ARG A 719 -1.24 -13.67 -5.85
CA ARG A 719 0.00 -14.46 -6.01
C ARG A 719 -0.03 -15.78 -5.24
N LEU A 720 -0.95 -15.91 -4.29
CA LEU A 720 -1.29 -17.18 -3.67
C LEU A 720 -2.43 -17.75 -4.55
N GLY A 721 -2.11 -18.47 -5.63
CA GLY A 721 -3.12 -19.07 -6.52
C GLY A 721 -3.64 -20.43 -6.02
N SER A 722 -4.96 -20.68 -6.05
CA SER A 722 -5.53 -21.99 -5.66
C SER A 722 -5.38 -23.02 -6.79
N ALA A 723 -5.06 -24.28 -6.46
CA ALA A 723 -5.04 -25.36 -7.46
C ALA A 723 -6.46 -25.89 -7.75
N ALA A 724 -6.79 -26.09 -9.02
CA ALA A 724 -8.05 -26.67 -9.50
C ALA A 724 -7.86 -28.12 -10.00
N ALA A 725 -8.94 -28.70 -10.56
CA ALA A 725 -9.00 -30.10 -11.00
C ALA A 725 -7.88 -30.47 -11.99
N VAL A 726 -7.32 -31.66 -11.82
CA VAL A 726 -6.31 -32.25 -12.70
C VAL A 726 -6.96 -33.07 -13.81
N ALA A 727 -6.43 -32.97 -15.03
CA ALA A 727 -6.85 -33.78 -16.17
C ALA A 727 -5.66 -34.58 -16.70
N LEU A 728 -5.90 -35.83 -17.11
CA LEU A 728 -4.88 -36.66 -17.75
C LEU A 728 -5.16 -36.74 -19.24
N ASN A 729 -4.12 -36.67 -20.07
CA ASN A 729 -4.26 -36.82 -21.52
C ASN A 729 -4.38 -38.28 -22.00
N SER A 730 -4.10 -39.25 -21.10
CA SER A 730 -4.08 -40.68 -21.39
C SER A 730 -4.51 -41.49 -20.17
N GLY A 731 -5.17 -42.64 -20.41
CA GLY A 731 -5.49 -43.63 -19.37
C GLY A 731 -4.41 -44.69 -19.16
N THR A 732 -3.34 -44.65 -19.95
CA THR A 732 -2.17 -45.54 -19.89
C THR A 732 -0.90 -44.71 -19.89
N LEU A 733 0.05 -45.07 -19.02
CA LEU A 733 1.38 -44.43 -18.96
C LEU A 733 2.17 -44.77 -20.23
N ASN A 734 2.74 -43.74 -20.85
CA ASN A 734 3.61 -43.73 -22.01
C ASN A 734 4.41 -42.41 -22.01
N ALA A 735 5.41 -42.29 -22.89
CA ALA A 735 6.33 -41.15 -22.92
C ALA A 735 5.63 -39.79 -23.17
N ASN A 736 4.36 -39.82 -23.59
CA ASN A 736 3.54 -38.64 -23.84
C ASN A 736 2.52 -38.35 -22.74
N SER A 737 2.53 -39.11 -21.64
CA SER A 737 1.58 -39.00 -20.56
C SER A 737 1.80 -37.71 -19.78
N ARG A 738 0.75 -36.88 -19.74
CA ARG A 738 0.77 -35.54 -19.16
C ARG A 738 -0.43 -35.37 -18.24
N LEU A 739 -0.14 -34.81 -17.07
CA LEU A 739 -1.11 -34.24 -16.16
C LEU A 739 -1.23 -32.75 -16.45
N TYR A 740 -2.43 -32.33 -16.83
CA TYR A 740 -2.78 -30.93 -16.94
C TYR A 740 -3.36 -30.45 -15.61
N GLN A 741 -2.68 -29.49 -14.97
CA GLN A 741 -3.13 -28.87 -13.73
C GLN A 741 -3.56 -27.43 -14.02
N ALA A 742 -4.83 -27.12 -13.75
CA ALA A 742 -5.28 -25.73 -13.73
C ALA A 742 -5.05 -25.13 -12.34
N ARG A 743 -4.60 -23.89 -12.28
CA ARG A 743 -4.61 -23.04 -11.08
C ARG A 743 -5.49 -21.83 -11.36
N PHE A 744 -6.22 -21.39 -10.35
CA PHE A 744 -7.15 -20.29 -10.45
C PHE A 744 -6.97 -19.35 -9.27
N ASP A 745 -6.87 -18.07 -9.57
CA ASP A 745 -6.97 -17.00 -8.60
C ASP A 745 -8.40 -16.45 -8.62
N SER A 746 -9.10 -16.63 -7.49
CA SER A 746 -10.46 -16.15 -7.32
C SER A 746 -10.58 -14.65 -7.10
N THR A 747 -9.47 -13.95 -6.80
CA THR A 747 -9.46 -12.51 -6.63
C THR A 747 -9.38 -11.79 -7.99
N GLY A 748 -8.47 -12.21 -8.88
CA GLY A 748 -8.32 -11.63 -10.22
C GLY A 748 -9.10 -12.32 -11.35
N TRP A 749 -9.83 -13.41 -11.09
CA TRP A 749 -10.43 -14.28 -12.12
C TRP A 749 -9.43 -14.74 -13.20
N SER A 750 -8.15 -14.80 -12.84
CA SER A 750 -7.07 -15.26 -13.68
C SER A 750 -6.74 -16.71 -13.36
N GLY A 751 -6.07 -17.39 -14.28
CA GLY A 751 -5.66 -18.77 -14.06
C GLY A 751 -4.50 -19.16 -14.94
N ASN A 752 -3.78 -20.18 -14.51
CA ASN A 752 -2.67 -20.76 -15.26
C ASN A 752 -2.94 -22.25 -15.50
N LEU A 753 -2.51 -22.77 -16.63
CA LEU A 753 -2.62 -24.18 -16.98
C LEU A 753 -1.22 -24.73 -17.16
N PHE A 754 -0.86 -25.73 -16.36
CA PHE A 754 0.42 -26.43 -16.41
C PHE A 754 0.28 -27.76 -17.13
N SER A 755 1.26 -28.11 -17.94
CA SER A 755 1.49 -29.47 -18.46
C SER A 755 2.62 -30.10 -17.66
N VAL A 756 2.35 -31.21 -16.97
CA VAL A 756 3.32 -31.92 -16.15
C VAL A 756 3.45 -33.35 -16.66
N PRO A 757 4.59 -33.75 -17.23
CA PRO A 757 4.83 -35.14 -17.62
C PRO A 757 4.77 -36.09 -16.42
N ILE A 758 4.45 -37.36 -16.69
CA ILE A 758 4.50 -38.44 -15.70
C ILE A 758 5.64 -39.38 -16.11
N GLN A 759 6.56 -39.63 -15.18
CA GLN A 759 7.72 -40.49 -15.40
C GLN A 759 7.24 -41.93 -15.66
N ASP A 760 7.39 -42.44 -16.86
CA ASP A 760 6.83 -43.72 -17.31
C ASP A 760 7.85 -44.85 -17.35
N GLY A 761 9.15 -44.55 -17.28
CA GLY A 761 10.25 -45.50 -17.34
C GLY A 761 10.32 -46.25 -18.68
N PHE A 762 11.02 -47.39 -18.72
CA PHE A 762 11.29 -48.17 -19.96
C PHE A 762 10.05 -48.87 -20.59
N VAL A 763 8.83 -48.40 -20.35
CA VAL A 763 7.60 -49.16 -20.56
C VAL A 763 7.20 -49.29 -22.05
N ASP A 764 7.74 -48.45 -22.93
CA ASP A 764 7.28 -48.37 -24.34
C ASP A 764 8.28 -48.86 -25.41
N LEU A 765 9.47 -49.34 -25.04
CA LEU A 765 10.48 -49.83 -26.00
C LEU A 765 10.79 -51.33 -25.86
N VAL A 766 10.56 -52.09 -26.94
CA VAL A 766 11.04 -53.47 -27.11
C VAL A 766 11.93 -53.57 -28.36
N PRO A 767 13.24 -53.83 -28.24
CA PRO A 767 14.02 -54.03 -27.00
C PRO A 767 14.23 -52.71 -26.24
N PRO A 768 14.45 -52.74 -24.91
CA PRO A 768 14.60 -51.53 -24.12
C PRO A 768 15.95 -50.86 -24.44
N GLU A 769 15.91 -49.76 -25.19
CA GLU A 769 17.04 -48.87 -25.40
C GLU A 769 16.76 -47.53 -24.73
N GLY A 770 17.20 -47.38 -23.48
CA GLY A 770 17.12 -46.10 -22.75
C GLY A 770 15.74 -45.76 -22.19
N ASP A 771 15.74 -44.86 -21.21
CA ASP A 771 14.54 -44.19 -20.71
C ASP A 771 14.08 -43.20 -21.79
N ASP A 772 12.82 -43.30 -22.23
CA ASP A 772 12.20 -42.43 -23.25
C ASP A 772 11.33 -41.32 -22.65
N SER A 773 11.38 -41.17 -21.32
CA SER A 773 10.75 -40.05 -20.61
C SER A 773 11.26 -38.69 -21.11
N PRO A 774 10.42 -37.65 -21.06
CA PRO A 774 10.86 -36.28 -21.31
C PRO A 774 11.99 -35.86 -20.36
N PRO A 775 12.91 -34.97 -20.76
CA PRO A 775 14.01 -34.50 -19.90
C PRO A 775 13.54 -33.91 -18.56
N GLU A 776 12.31 -33.40 -18.50
CA GLU A 776 11.67 -32.89 -17.28
C GLU A 776 11.52 -33.96 -16.19
N CYS A 777 11.58 -35.26 -16.57
CA CYS A 777 11.47 -36.42 -15.71
C CYS A 777 12.82 -37.00 -15.26
N ASP A 778 13.95 -36.36 -15.62
CA ASP A 778 15.27 -36.79 -15.19
C ASP A 778 15.38 -36.79 -13.65
N GLY A 779 15.68 -37.96 -13.06
CA GLY A 779 15.84 -38.12 -11.62
C GLY A 779 14.57 -38.43 -10.83
N PHE A 780 13.41 -38.48 -11.48
CA PHE A 780 12.13 -38.89 -10.88
C PHE A 780 11.95 -40.42 -10.92
N ALA A 781 11.22 -40.99 -9.97
CA ALA A 781 10.88 -42.41 -9.99
C ALA A 781 9.67 -42.69 -10.90
N ILE A 782 9.58 -43.92 -11.43
CA ILE A 782 8.45 -44.35 -12.27
C ILE A 782 7.12 -44.12 -11.54
N GLY A 783 6.22 -43.38 -12.18
CA GLY A 783 4.91 -42.99 -11.69
C GLY A 783 4.88 -41.66 -10.92
N GLU A 784 6.01 -40.98 -10.74
CA GLU A 784 6.05 -39.64 -10.14
C GLU A 784 5.72 -38.55 -11.17
N LEU A 785 5.17 -37.44 -10.67
CA LEU A 785 5.02 -36.21 -11.45
C LEU A 785 6.39 -35.58 -11.62
N CYS A 786 6.73 -35.31 -12.88
CA CYS A 786 7.98 -34.66 -13.27
C CYS A 786 7.90 -33.14 -13.04
N ASN A 787 8.91 -32.41 -13.46
CA ASN A 787 8.81 -30.95 -13.53
C ASN A 787 7.80 -30.53 -14.61
N PRO A 788 7.11 -29.37 -14.47
CA PRO A 788 6.28 -28.82 -15.54
C PRO A 788 7.06 -28.63 -16.85
N GLU A 789 6.47 -29.07 -17.96
CA GLU A 789 6.97 -28.96 -19.34
C GLU A 789 6.67 -27.57 -19.90
N TRP A 790 5.47 -27.05 -19.64
CA TRP A 790 5.04 -25.70 -20.03
C TRP A 790 3.81 -25.25 -19.22
N ASN A 791 3.57 -23.94 -19.20
CA ASN A 791 2.38 -23.28 -18.69
C ASN A 791 1.88 -22.19 -19.62
N ALA A 792 0.56 -21.99 -19.58
CA ALA A 792 -0.11 -21.05 -20.46
C ALA A 792 0.35 -19.61 -20.25
N ALA A 793 0.65 -19.18 -19.02
CA ALA A 793 1.08 -17.82 -18.73
C ALA A 793 2.42 -17.47 -19.42
N LEU A 794 3.41 -18.36 -19.39
CA LEU A 794 4.70 -18.17 -20.05
C LEU A 794 4.58 -18.11 -21.58
N GLU A 795 3.81 -19.04 -22.16
CA GLU A 795 3.54 -19.06 -23.60
C GLU A 795 2.81 -17.81 -24.07
N LEU A 796 1.97 -17.22 -23.21
CA LEU A 796 1.28 -15.96 -23.49
C LEU A 796 2.17 -14.74 -23.27
N ALA A 797 3.01 -14.72 -22.23
CA ALA A 797 3.94 -13.63 -21.93
C ALA A 797 4.94 -13.40 -23.06
N ASN A 798 5.34 -14.46 -23.77
CA ASN A 798 6.23 -14.39 -24.92
C ASN A 798 5.52 -14.05 -26.25
N ARG A 799 4.21 -13.77 -26.24
CA ARG A 799 3.42 -13.48 -27.44
C ARG A 799 2.73 -12.13 -27.34
N ASP A 800 2.90 -11.33 -28.39
CA ASP A 800 2.16 -10.08 -28.59
C ASP A 800 0.64 -10.34 -28.54
N TYR A 801 -0.07 -9.60 -27.71
CA TYR A 801 -1.51 -9.77 -27.48
C TYR A 801 -2.34 -9.65 -28.76
N THR A 802 -1.91 -8.80 -29.70
CA THR A 802 -2.60 -8.61 -30.99
C THR A 802 -2.55 -9.85 -31.87
N THR A 803 -1.62 -10.77 -31.59
CA THR A 803 -1.46 -12.03 -32.31
C THR A 803 -2.15 -13.21 -31.63
N ARG A 804 -2.67 -13.01 -30.41
CA ARG A 804 -3.39 -14.04 -29.65
C ARG A 804 -4.75 -14.28 -30.27
N LYS A 805 -5.08 -15.54 -30.57
CA LYS A 805 -6.42 -15.94 -31.02
C LYS A 805 -7.20 -16.49 -29.85
N ILE A 806 -8.08 -15.69 -29.29
CA ILE A 806 -8.97 -16.10 -28.20
C ILE A 806 -10.22 -16.71 -28.83
N PHE A 807 -10.62 -17.87 -28.34
CA PHE A 807 -11.85 -18.54 -28.78
C PHE A 807 -12.75 -18.75 -27.57
N THR A 808 -14.04 -18.51 -27.76
CA THR A 808 -15.10 -18.84 -26.81
C THR A 808 -15.94 -19.97 -27.39
N MET A 809 -16.76 -20.58 -26.54
CA MET A 809 -17.70 -21.61 -26.95
C MET A 809 -19.11 -21.04 -26.83
N ASN A 810 -19.89 -21.13 -27.91
CA ASN A 810 -21.32 -20.84 -27.83
C ASN A 810 -21.98 -21.94 -26.98
N THR A 811 -22.58 -21.57 -25.86
CA THR A 811 -23.15 -22.53 -24.90
C THR A 811 -24.41 -23.23 -25.41
N ASP A 812 -25.05 -22.69 -26.45
CA ASP A 812 -26.29 -23.24 -26.99
C ASP A 812 -26.04 -24.37 -28.01
N ASP A 813 -24.95 -24.29 -28.77
CA ASP A 813 -24.62 -25.24 -29.84
C ASP A 813 -23.23 -25.87 -29.73
N PHE A 814 -22.46 -25.50 -28.69
CA PHE A 814 -21.08 -25.92 -28.43
C PHE A 814 -20.11 -25.64 -29.58
N SER A 815 -20.45 -24.70 -30.47
CA SER A 815 -19.57 -24.30 -31.56
C SER A 815 -18.48 -23.35 -31.08
N LEU A 816 -17.32 -23.45 -31.73
CA LEU A 816 -16.19 -22.57 -31.48
C LEU A 816 -16.46 -21.20 -32.12
N ALA A 817 -16.50 -20.15 -31.31
CA ALA A 817 -16.60 -18.77 -31.75
C ALA A 817 -15.26 -18.07 -31.52
N ALA A 818 -14.78 -17.31 -32.50
CA ALA A 818 -13.63 -16.43 -32.27
C ALA A 818 -14.09 -15.28 -31.35
N PHE A 819 -13.35 -15.04 -30.27
CA PHE A 819 -13.52 -13.84 -29.49
C PHE A 819 -12.93 -12.68 -30.29
N ALA A 820 -13.79 -11.78 -30.76
CA ALA A 820 -13.40 -10.57 -31.45
C ALA A 820 -13.86 -9.39 -30.62
N TRP A 821 -12.91 -8.66 -30.04
CA TRP A 821 -13.17 -7.50 -29.18
C TRP A 821 -14.14 -6.50 -29.84
N ASP A 822 -13.92 -6.21 -31.11
CA ASP A 822 -14.69 -5.26 -31.92
C ASP A 822 -16.14 -5.69 -32.18
N THR A 823 -16.48 -6.95 -31.89
CA THR A 823 -17.84 -7.49 -32.10
C THR A 823 -18.71 -7.43 -30.84
N LEU A 824 -18.14 -7.02 -29.71
CA LEU A 824 -18.84 -6.86 -28.44
C LEU A 824 -19.55 -5.49 -28.38
N GLY A 825 -20.71 -5.45 -27.72
CA GLY A 825 -21.36 -4.17 -27.41
C GLY A 825 -20.58 -3.38 -26.36
N SER A 826 -20.79 -2.05 -26.28
CA SER A 826 -20.08 -1.18 -25.33
C SER A 826 -20.16 -1.69 -23.88
N ALA A 827 -21.34 -2.09 -23.41
CA ALA A 827 -21.51 -2.64 -22.06
C ALA A 827 -20.74 -3.96 -21.81
N GLN A 828 -20.55 -4.79 -22.84
CA GLN A 828 -19.78 -6.03 -22.74
C GLN A 828 -18.27 -5.76 -22.78
N GLN A 829 -17.83 -4.82 -23.62
CA GLN A 829 -16.46 -4.34 -23.61
C GLN A 829 -16.13 -3.69 -22.27
N ASP A 830 -17.01 -2.84 -21.73
CA ASP A 830 -16.83 -2.18 -20.43
C ASP A 830 -16.74 -3.20 -19.30
N ALA A 831 -17.61 -4.22 -19.28
CA ALA A 831 -17.55 -5.31 -18.31
C ALA A 831 -16.26 -6.15 -18.40
N LEU A 832 -15.62 -6.20 -19.58
CA LEU A 832 -14.37 -6.93 -19.80
C LEU A 832 -13.11 -6.05 -19.69
N ARG A 833 -13.25 -4.72 -19.78
CA ARG A 833 -12.22 -3.68 -19.54
C ARG A 833 -12.00 -3.38 -18.07
N VAL A 834 -12.90 -3.82 -17.18
CA VAL A 834 -12.72 -3.61 -15.74
C VAL A 834 -11.44 -4.32 -15.31
N ASN A 835 -10.39 -3.55 -15.01
CA ASN A 835 -9.36 -3.99 -14.09
C ASN A 835 -10.09 -4.31 -12.77
N PRO A 836 -10.11 -5.55 -12.28
CA PRO A 836 -10.76 -5.89 -11.01
C PRO A 836 -10.22 -5.08 -9.82
N ASP A 837 -9.09 -4.39 -9.98
CA ASP A 837 -8.47 -3.49 -8.99
C ASP A 837 -8.96 -2.02 -9.04
N ALA A 838 -9.81 -1.65 -10.00
CA ALA A 838 -10.39 -0.30 -10.08
C ALA A 838 -11.64 -0.17 -9.17
N PRO A 839 -11.71 0.83 -8.27
CA PRO A 839 -12.93 1.08 -7.50
C PRO A 839 -14.07 1.52 -8.44
N PRO A 840 -15.35 1.27 -8.10
CA PRO A 840 -16.46 1.63 -8.96
C PRO A 840 -16.73 3.15 -8.88
N VAL A 841 -16.11 3.97 -9.72
CA VAL A 841 -16.58 5.34 -9.99
C VAL A 841 -16.40 5.78 -11.46
N ALA A 842 -17.55 6.07 -12.07
CA ALA A 842 -17.90 6.96 -13.19
C ALA A 842 -16.93 7.26 -14.38
N VAL A 843 -17.28 6.64 -15.53
CA VAL A 843 -17.37 7.16 -16.93
C VAL A 843 -16.05 7.41 -17.73
N PRO A 844 -15.98 6.98 -19.02
CA PRO A 844 -14.76 6.41 -19.60
C PRO A 844 -14.03 7.34 -20.56
N VAL A 845 -12.70 7.17 -20.64
CA VAL A 845 -11.91 7.53 -21.83
C VAL A 845 -11.01 6.33 -22.20
N LEU A 846 -11.52 5.55 -23.15
CA LEU A 846 -10.87 4.82 -24.27
C LEU A 846 -9.32 4.90 -24.26
N GLU A 847 -8.52 3.82 -24.16
CA GLU A 847 -8.37 2.62 -25.01
C GLU A 847 -7.41 1.59 -24.32
N PRO A 848 -7.09 0.40 -24.87
CA PRO A 848 -6.98 -0.84 -24.10
C PRO A 848 -5.58 -1.18 -23.55
N ILE A 849 -5.52 -1.65 -22.29
CA ILE A 849 -4.41 -2.45 -21.75
C ILE A 849 -4.90 -3.84 -21.31
N ASP A 850 -4.06 -4.79 -21.73
CA ASP A 850 -4.01 -6.26 -21.78
C ASP A 850 -4.92 -7.20 -20.96
N ARG A 851 -5.37 -8.25 -21.68
CA ARG A 851 -5.62 -9.62 -21.21
C ARG A 851 -4.67 -10.60 -21.90
#